data_AF-A0A5C5ZE82-F1
#
_entry.id   AF-A0A5C5ZE82-F1
#
_cell.length_a   1.000
_cell.length_b   1.000
_cell.length_c   1.000
_cell.angle_alpha   90.00
_cell.angle_beta   90.00
_cell.angle_gamma   90.00
#
_symmetry.space_group_name_H-M   'P 1'
#
loop_
_entity.id
_entity.type
_entity.pdbx_description
1 polymer ?
#
loop_
_entity_poly.entity_id
_entity_poly.type
_entity_poly.pdbx_seq_one_letter_code
_entity_poly.pdbx_strand_id
1 'polypeptide(L)'
;MMHTRLSFLCFLLIWIGANGPASAQPNDLASDERLVEWPGVTQTARPWTRWWWHGSAVDEANLTRLLGTYRDAGLGGVEITSIYGVKGNEARNRSYLSDQWVEAVQVVLRESKRLGMGVDLPAGSGWRMGGPSVTSDDANSKLVLEKIDLQEGETFTKEFKRVTPQALVAINRDNGQSLDIADRISENAVRWPVPAGHWTVYSLGYRWAGDRVKRPGPGGEGLNINPFSPSAVNHFLEYFGQTLDRLGGVRAQFHDSFEYQGDWQPKFLEEFAKRRGYRLEEHLPALAGNGDAEIVGRVKCDYRETLADMTLENLVKPWVAWAHHHDQLARNQSHGSPANWLDLYAACDIPETESFGRIHGDDADRLVLKFAASAANVAGRRLVSSESGTWLDEHFNVTLSQLKQIVDRQIIAGVNHVFYHGTAYSPADAAWPGWLFYASTQVNPQNPIWSDLPALNAYITRCQSVLQASEPDNDVLLYWPLYDAWHQTDGMRMEVRVHNGHDWFYGRPLGDAASLLEEQGYAFDYVSDRGLASCRSGKDGRIVAPGGNYRAVVIPKTQHMPLATLKQLEQLAMGGAKILFWGDIPETEPGMAGATVKPAWNATKDRMNRLAGETKVATGQKLIRLLEDADIRREAGLRNSELHYLRKRWIGDTVYFIKNESTTAVDDWVPLATSLKSAAILDPLSGRAGLARSRDLQSDAASVHLQLDPGQSILLLTSSEQLVADRWAYRETVGETMVVAGPWQVDFIKGGPKLPASFATATPVPWTEAPDDSAENFAGTARYSTTLNLPGDGRHLLDLGTVLGSARVLVDGVDQATLIGPSFMLELEGFAAGSHQLDIEVTGVAANRIRDLDRREVAWRIFEDINLVNIDYHSFDASVWPVRPLGLAGPVTLTPLAENETPSPETN
;
A
#
# COMPACT_ATOMS: atom_id res chain seq x y z
N MET A 1 45.71 49.84 13.63
CA MET A 1 45.57 51.29 13.81
C MET A 1 44.13 51.59 14.23
N MET A 2 43.97 52.14 15.44
CA MET A 2 42.88 53.01 15.97
C MET A 2 41.41 52.59 15.73
N HIS A 3 40.70 52.09 16.74
CA HIS A 3 39.86 52.82 17.72
C HIS A 3 38.77 53.69 17.05
N THR A 4 37.47 53.58 17.40
CA THR A 4 36.89 54.18 18.62
C THR A 4 35.48 53.63 18.94
N ARG A 5 35.14 53.56 20.24
CA ARG A 5 33.84 53.22 20.88
C ARG A 5 32.86 54.41 20.92
N LEU A 6 31.56 54.17 21.13
CA LEU A 6 30.60 54.93 22.00
C LEU A 6 29.23 54.18 21.98
N SER A 7 28.78 53.50 23.05
CA SER A 7 28.05 53.97 24.25
C SER A 7 26.52 54.16 24.10
N PHE A 8 25.78 53.22 24.71
CA PHE A 8 24.50 53.29 25.45
C PHE A 8 23.59 54.53 25.33
N LEU A 9 22.27 54.29 25.16
CA LEU A 9 21.24 54.93 26.00
C LEU A 9 19.96 54.08 26.09
N CYS A 10 19.54 53.80 27.33
CA CYS A 10 18.27 53.20 27.71
C CYS A 10 17.13 54.23 27.61
N PHE A 11 15.93 53.78 27.23
CA PHE A 11 14.67 54.41 27.65
C PHE A 11 13.72 53.33 28.17
N LEU A 12 13.30 53.52 29.43
CA LEU A 12 12.31 52.75 30.16
C LEU A 12 11.06 53.63 30.25
N LEU A 13 9.86 53.08 29.97
CA LEU A 13 8.58 53.56 30.55
C LEU A 13 7.46 52.53 30.33
N ILE A 14 7.33 51.68 31.35
CA ILE A 14 6.13 51.21 32.07
C ILE A 14 4.77 51.44 31.38
N TRP A 15 4.03 50.35 31.18
CA TRP A 15 2.56 50.36 31.33
C TRP A 15 2.04 49.18 32.15
N ILE A 16 1.00 49.51 32.90
CA ILE A 16 0.36 48.83 34.05
C ILE A 16 -0.36 47.54 33.65
N GLY A 17 -0.41 46.57 34.58
CA GLY A 17 -0.93 45.22 34.35
C GLY A 17 -2.45 45.06 34.34
N ALA A 18 -2.85 43.86 33.90
CA ALA A 18 -4.16 43.27 34.08
C ALA A 18 -3.97 41.77 34.42
N ASN A 19 -4.58 41.32 35.51
CA ASN A 19 -4.58 39.92 35.97
C ASN A 19 -5.31 39.03 34.96
N GLY A 20 -4.57 38.11 34.33
CA GLY A 20 -5.10 36.93 33.62
C GLY A 20 -4.83 35.65 34.45
N PRO A 21 -5.56 34.54 34.21
CA PRO A 21 -5.41 33.32 34.99
C PRO A 21 -4.00 32.75 34.81
N ALA A 22 -3.44 32.20 35.89
CA ALA A 22 -2.11 31.65 35.93
C ALA A 22 -1.93 30.58 34.83
N SER A 23 -1.16 30.90 33.80
CA SER A 23 -0.53 29.88 32.97
C SER A 23 0.48 29.16 33.85
N ALA A 24 0.25 27.87 34.10
CA ALA A 24 1.30 27.01 34.64
C ALA A 24 2.52 27.14 33.71
N GLN A 25 3.64 27.64 34.24
CA GLN A 25 4.91 27.54 33.54
C GLN A 25 5.23 26.04 33.38
N PRO A 26 5.83 25.60 32.26
CA PRO A 26 6.40 24.27 32.20
C PRO A 26 7.48 24.21 33.27
N ASN A 27 7.27 23.37 34.29
CA ASN A 27 8.29 23.05 35.28
C ASN A 27 9.54 22.56 34.54
N ASP A 28 10.71 22.96 35.05
CA ASP A 28 12.02 22.46 34.66
C ASP A 28 12.02 20.91 34.70
N LEU A 29 11.81 20.27 33.55
CA LEU A 29 12.05 18.83 33.40
C LEU A 29 13.54 18.58 33.66
N ALA A 30 13.84 17.54 34.43
CA ALA A 30 15.22 17.08 34.56
C ALA A 30 15.76 16.67 33.17
N SER A 31 17.08 16.72 32.96
CA SER A 31 17.71 16.38 31.67
C SER A 31 17.43 14.97 31.14
N ASP A 32 16.84 14.10 31.98
CA ASP A 32 16.63 12.68 31.74
C ASP A 32 15.13 12.30 31.64
N GLU A 33 14.24 13.31 31.57
CA GLU A 33 12.78 13.16 31.46
C GLU A 33 12.26 13.65 30.10
N ARG A 34 11.34 12.89 29.49
CA ARG A 34 10.73 13.26 28.20
C ARG A 34 9.21 13.15 28.23
N LEU A 35 8.53 14.24 27.87
CA LEU A 35 7.07 14.29 27.72
C LEU A 35 6.61 13.44 26.52
N VAL A 36 5.52 12.69 26.70
CA VAL A 36 4.89 11.94 25.60
C VAL A 36 3.94 12.84 24.83
N GLU A 37 4.29 13.18 23.58
CA GLU A 37 3.46 14.02 22.71
C GLU A 37 3.31 13.40 21.32
N TRP A 38 2.13 13.55 20.71
CA TRP A 38 1.92 13.18 19.32
C TRP A 38 2.78 14.07 18.38
N PRO A 39 3.37 13.53 17.30
CA PRO A 39 4.04 14.36 16.30
C PRO A 39 3.10 15.38 15.66
N GLY A 40 3.68 16.48 15.19
CA GLY A 40 2.94 17.48 14.42
C GLY A 40 2.26 16.88 13.18
N VAL A 41 0.99 17.19 13.00
CA VAL A 41 0.21 16.70 11.85
C VAL A 41 0.60 17.47 10.59
N THR A 42 1.12 16.76 9.60
CA THR A 42 1.39 17.29 8.27
C THR A 42 0.25 16.96 7.30
N GLN A 43 0.30 17.55 6.11
CA GLN A 43 -0.61 17.21 5.02
C GLN A 43 -0.52 15.73 4.61
N THR A 44 0.69 15.17 4.56
CA THR A 44 0.91 13.76 4.20
C THR A 44 0.55 12.82 5.34
N ALA A 45 0.54 13.29 6.58
CA ALA A 45 0.06 12.50 7.71
C ALA A 45 -1.44 12.23 7.61
N ARG A 46 -2.23 12.98 6.84
CA ARG A 46 -3.64 12.67 6.58
C ARG A 46 -3.79 11.67 5.42
N PRO A 47 -4.86 10.85 5.38
CA PRO A 47 -5.18 10.07 4.19
C PRO A 47 -5.57 10.97 3.01
N TRP A 48 -5.27 10.53 1.81
CA TRP A 48 -5.61 11.19 0.56
C TRP A 48 -6.64 10.35 -0.20
N THR A 49 -7.13 10.85 -1.34
CA THR A 49 -8.07 10.09 -2.17
C THR A 49 -7.73 10.23 -3.65
N ARG A 50 -7.93 9.15 -4.42
CA ARG A 50 -7.97 9.23 -5.87
C ARG A 50 -9.30 9.86 -6.29
N TRP A 51 -9.22 10.98 -6.99
CA TRP A 51 -10.35 11.83 -7.35
C TRP A 51 -10.71 11.64 -8.82
N TRP A 52 -11.68 10.77 -9.06
CA TRP A 52 -12.11 10.40 -10.41
C TRP A 52 -12.91 11.52 -11.08
N TRP A 53 -12.39 12.03 -12.20
CA TRP A 53 -12.98 13.11 -12.98
C TRP A 53 -13.62 12.55 -14.25
N HIS A 54 -14.91 12.22 -14.17
CA HIS A 54 -15.67 11.77 -15.34
C HIS A 54 -15.79 12.88 -16.38
N GLY A 55 -15.32 12.59 -17.60
CA GLY A 55 -15.34 13.54 -18.71
C GLY A 55 -14.51 14.82 -18.47
N SER A 56 -13.74 14.86 -17.37
CA SER A 56 -13.28 16.11 -16.75
C SER A 56 -14.35 17.19 -16.66
N ALA A 57 -15.62 16.79 -16.51
CA ALA A 57 -16.78 17.67 -16.52
C ALA A 57 -16.97 18.35 -15.16
N VAL A 58 -15.97 19.14 -14.78
CA VAL A 58 -15.87 19.84 -13.50
C VAL A 58 -16.13 21.34 -13.66
N ASP A 59 -16.45 22.02 -12.56
CA ASP A 59 -16.56 23.48 -12.51
C ASP A 59 -16.02 24.04 -11.20
N GLU A 60 -15.63 25.32 -11.19
CA GLU A 60 -14.96 25.93 -10.04
C GLU A 60 -15.79 25.92 -8.76
N ALA A 61 -17.12 26.11 -8.85
CA ALA A 61 -17.99 26.14 -7.69
C ALA A 61 -18.04 24.77 -7.00
N ASN A 62 -18.20 23.70 -7.78
CA ASN A 62 -18.20 22.34 -7.26
C ASN A 62 -16.81 21.90 -6.81
N LEU A 63 -15.73 22.25 -7.53
CA LEU A 63 -14.35 21.97 -7.10
C LEU A 63 -14.06 22.59 -5.73
N THR A 64 -14.39 23.87 -5.55
CA THR A 64 -14.20 24.60 -4.29
C THR A 64 -15.00 23.96 -3.14
N ARG A 65 -16.28 23.65 -3.38
CA ARG A 65 -17.16 23.01 -2.40
C ARG A 65 -16.66 21.62 -2.01
N LEU A 66 -16.30 20.79 -2.99
CA LEU A 66 -15.87 19.42 -2.75
C LEU A 66 -14.53 19.38 -2.01
N LEU A 67 -13.55 20.22 -2.39
CA LEU A 67 -12.28 20.30 -1.65
C LEU A 67 -12.49 20.74 -0.19
N GLY A 68 -13.39 21.69 0.07
CA GLY A 68 -13.80 22.02 1.44
C GLY A 68 -14.41 20.82 2.17
N THR A 69 -15.34 20.12 1.52
CA THR A 69 -15.99 18.91 2.06
C THR A 69 -14.97 17.81 2.40
N TYR A 70 -13.96 17.62 1.55
CA TYR A 70 -12.90 16.64 1.72
C TYR A 70 -11.96 17.03 2.86
N ARG A 71 -11.61 18.32 2.95
CA ARG A 71 -10.81 18.86 4.05
C ARG A 71 -11.49 18.66 5.39
N ASP A 72 -12.78 18.98 5.47
CA ASP A 72 -13.59 18.84 6.69
C ASP A 72 -13.74 17.37 7.09
N ALA A 73 -13.78 16.46 6.12
CA ALA A 73 -13.75 15.03 6.37
C ALA A 73 -12.39 14.51 6.85
N GLY A 74 -11.35 15.35 6.84
CA GLY A 74 -10.02 15.01 7.35
C GLY A 74 -8.98 14.67 6.27
N LEU A 75 -9.33 14.72 4.98
CA LEU A 75 -8.41 14.39 3.89
C LEU A 75 -7.26 15.41 3.76
N GLY A 76 -6.09 14.91 3.40
CA GLY A 76 -4.86 15.69 3.22
C GLY A 76 -4.61 16.14 1.79
N GLY A 77 -5.26 15.53 0.80
CA GLY A 77 -5.01 15.83 -0.60
C GLY A 77 -5.77 14.92 -1.54
N VAL A 78 -5.59 15.18 -2.83
CA VAL A 78 -6.27 14.50 -3.93
C VAL A 78 -5.28 14.11 -5.01
N GLU A 79 -5.49 12.97 -5.65
CA GLU A 79 -4.88 12.62 -6.94
C GLU A 79 -5.93 12.81 -8.04
N ILE A 80 -5.71 13.70 -9.01
CA ILE A 80 -6.72 13.98 -10.04
C ILE A 80 -6.58 12.97 -11.18
N THR A 81 -7.62 12.15 -11.43
CA THR A 81 -7.58 11.14 -12.51
C THR A 81 -8.74 11.37 -13.48
N SER A 82 -8.42 11.91 -14.66
CA SER A 82 -9.38 12.14 -15.75
C SER A 82 -9.76 10.83 -16.43
N ILE A 83 -11.04 10.49 -16.41
CA ILE A 83 -11.61 9.25 -16.97
C ILE A 83 -12.81 9.55 -17.88
N TYR A 84 -13.37 8.50 -18.50
CA TYR A 84 -14.55 8.55 -19.39
C TYR A 84 -15.74 9.35 -18.83
N GLY A 85 -16.67 9.75 -19.70
CA GLY A 85 -17.75 10.66 -19.36
C GLY A 85 -18.96 10.05 -18.65
N VAL A 86 -19.96 10.90 -18.45
CA VAL A 86 -21.31 10.54 -17.97
C VAL A 86 -22.30 10.75 -19.12
N LYS A 87 -23.14 9.75 -19.36
CA LYS A 87 -24.15 9.75 -20.43
C LYS A 87 -25.12 10.92 -20.24
N GLY A 88 -25.35 11.69 -21.29
CA GLY A 88 -26.21 12.87 -21.27
C GLY A 88 -25.56 14.12 -20.65
N ASN A 89 -24.27 14.07 -20.29
CA ASN A 89 -23.51 15.18 -19.75
C ASN A 89 -22.36 15.63 -20.68
N GLU A 90 -22.34 15.15 -21.93
CA GLU A 90 -21.24 15.31 -22.88
C GLU A 90 -20.91 16.79 -23.17
N ALA A 91 -21.93 17.66 -23.13
CA ALA A 91 -21.77 19.10 -23.33
C ALA A 91 -20.94 19.81 -22.24
N ARG A 92 -20.75 19.18 -21.06
CA ARG A 92 -19.90 19.70 -19.98
C ARG A 92 -18.50 19.10 -19.99
N ASN A 93 -18.21 18.13 -20.86
CA ASN A 93 -16.90 17.48 -20.90
C ASN A 93 -15.81 18.47 -21.30
N ARG A 94 -14.62 18.29 -20.72
CA ARG A 94 -13.41 19.04 -21.05
C ARG A 94 -12.37 18.05 -21.57
N SER A 95 -11.83 18.30 -22.75
CA SER A 95 -10.79 17.43 -23.30
C SER A 95 -9.54 17.47 -22.42
N TYR A 96 -8.95 16.32 -22.14
CA TYR A 96 -7.71 16.16 -21.39
C TYR A 96 -6.59 17.02 -22.03
N LEU A 97 -5.81 17.72 -21.18
CA LEU A 97 -4.77 18.69 -21.56
C LEU A 97 -5.24 19.95 -22.33
N SER A 98 -6.54 20.13 -22.58
CA SER A 98 -7.05 21.38 -23.14
C SER A 98 -6.87 22.55 -22.17
N ASP A 99 -6.95 23.79 -22.65
CA ASP A 99 -6.89 24.98 -21.81
C ASP A 99 -7.95 24.97 -20.69
N GLN A 100 -9.17 24.51 -21.00
CA GLN A 100 -10.24 24.39 -20.01
C GLN A 100 -9.95 23.33 -18.93
N TRP A 101 -9.23 22.26 -19.28
CA TRP A 101 -8.78 21.26 -18.32
C TRP A 101 -7.67 21.83 -17.43
N VAL A 102 -6.68 22.52 -18.02
CA VAL A 102 -5.60 23.20 -17.29
C VAL A 102 -6.16 24.21 -16.30
N GLU A 103 -7.13 25.04 -16.72
CA GLU A 103 -7.81 26.00 -15.84
C GLU A 103 -8.48 25.31 -14.66
N ALA A 104 -9.15 24.17 -14.87
CA ALA A 104 -9.78 23.40 -13.79
C ALA A 104 -8.74 22.88 -12.79
N VAL A 105 -7.61 22.36 -13.26
CA VAL A 105 -6.53 21.90 -12.36
C VAL A 105 -5.92 23.08 -11.60
N GLN A 106 -5.74 24.24 -12.24
CA GLN A 106 -5.27 25.46 -11.56
C GLN A 106 -6.22 25.94 -10.46
N VAL A 107 -7.54 25.77 -10.62
CA VAL A 107 -8.52 25.99 -9.55
C VAL A 107 -8.24 25.04 -8.38
N VAL A 108 -8.06 23.75 -8.65
CA VAL A 108 -7.75 22.75 -7.59
C VAL A 108 -6.45 23.10 -6.87
N LEU A 109 -5.40 23.46 -7.61
CA LEU A 109 -4.11 23.84 -7.02
C LEU A 109 -4.25 25.06 -6.09
N ARG A 110 -4.99 26.09 -6.53
CA ARG A 110 -5.26 27.29 -5.72
C ARG A 110 -6.06 26.97 -4.47
N GLU A 111 -7.17 26.24 -4.60
CA GLU A 111 -8.05 25.93 -3.47
C GLU A 111 -7.39 24.94 -2.50
N SER A 112 -6.67 23.94 -3.00
CA SER A 112 -5.89 23.02 -2.18
C SER A 112 -4.82 23.77 -1.39
N LYS A 113 -4.09 24.71 -2.01
CA LYS A 113 -3.15 25.57 -1.28
C LYS A 113 -3.84 26.38 -0.17
N ARG A 114 -5.02 26.95 -0.43
CA ARG A 114 -5.81 27.68 0.58
C ARG A 114 -6.22 26.78 1.75
N LEU A 115 -6.52 25.51 1.49
CA LEU A 115 -6.98 24.53 2.48
C LEU A 115 -5.83 23.75 3.16
N GLY A 116 -4.60 23.93 2.70
CA GLY A 116 -3.44 23.13 3.15
C GLY A 116 -3.49 21.68 2.64
N MET A 117 -4.13 21.44 1.49
CA MET A 117 -4.23 20.14 0.82
C MET A 117 -3.25 20.01 -0.34
N GLY A 118 -2.87 18.76 -0.64
CA GLY A 118 -1.90 18.45 -1.69
C GLY A 118 -2.58 17.90 -2.93
N VAL A 119 -1.88 17.97 -4.06
CA VAL A 119 -2.41 17.57 -5.36
C VAL A 119 -1.37 16.73 -6.08
N ASP A 120 -1.72 15.49 -6.39
CA ASP A 120 -0.95 14.61 -7.27
C ASP A 120 -1.66 14.46 -8.63
N LEU A 121 -0.91 14.11 -9.67
CA LEU A 121 -1.44 13.91 -11.01
C LEU A 121 -0.79 12.69 -11.67
N PRO A 122 -1.54 11.77 -12.31
CA PRO A 122 -0.94 10.76 -13.16
C PRO A 122 -0.43 11.36 -14.47
N ALA A 123 0.66 10.79 -15.00
CA ALA A 123 1.16 11.14 -16.32
C ALA A 123 0.33 10.45 -17.42
N GLY A 124 -0.90 10.91 -17.62
CA GLY A 124 -1.85 10.36 -18.60
C GLY A 124 -3.31 10.53 -18.17
N SER A 125 -4.22 10.19 -19.09
CA SER A 125 -5.64 10.04 -18.77
C SER A 125 -5.96 8.58 -18.50
N GLY A 126 -6.87 8.30 -17.57
CA GLY A 126 -6.96 6.96 -16.98
C GLY A 126 -5.68 6.65 -16.21
N TRP A 127 -5.11 5.48 -16.41
CA TRP A 127 -3.96 5.04 -15.61
C TRP A 127 -2.77 4.44 -16.39
N ARG A 128 -2.88 4.28 -17.71
CA ARG A 128 -1.73 3.89 -18.55
C ARG A 128 -1.14 5.11 -19.22
N MET A 129 0.19 5.26 -19.21
CA MET A 129 0.85 6.32 -19.97
C MET A 129 0.60 6.12 -21.46
N GLY A 130 0.04 7.14 -22.09
CA GLY A 130 -0.31 7.11 -23.50
C GLY A 130 -1.31 8.19 -23.85
N GLY A 131 -1.80 8.13 -25.08
CA GLY A 131 -2.78 9.10 -25.57
C GLY A 131 -2.62 9.36 -27.07
N PRO A 132 -3.28 10.42 -27.58
CA PRO A 132 -3.33 10.68 -29.01
C PRO A 132 -1.98 11.10 -29.62
N SER A 133 -1.02 11.53 -28.79
CA SER A 133 0.34 11.86 -29.23
C SER A 133 1.21 10.63 -29.51
N VAL A 134 0.82 9.44 -29.04
CA VAL A 134 1.62 8.22 -29.22
C VAL A 134 1.42 7.66 -30.63
N THR A 135 2.51 7.64 -31.40
CA THR A 135 2.53 7.11 -32.77
C THR A 135 2.59 5.59 -32.79
N SER A 136 2.41 4.96 -33.97
CA SER A 136 2.60 3.51 -34.10
C SER A 136 4.02 3.05 -33.78
N ASP A 137 5.02 3.91 -33.98
CA ASP A 137 6.43 3.59 -33.78
C ASP A 137 6.82 3.66 -32.30
N ASP A 138 6.14 4.51 -31.54
CA ASP A 138 6.29 4.64 -30.09
C ASP A 138 5.34 3.72 -29.31
N ALA A 139 4.42 3.04 -30.00
CA ALA A 139 3.45 2.17 -29.37
C ALA A 139 4.07 0.86 -28.87
N ASN A 140 3.48 0.33 -27.80
CA ASN A 140 3.94 -0.92 -27.20
C ASN A 140 3.98 -2.09 -28.19
N SER A 141 5.03 -2.91 -28.11
CA SER A 141 5.31 -3.99 -29.05
C SER A 141 5.34 -5.36 -28.36
N LYS A 142 4.95 -6.39 -29.10
CA LYS A 142 4.87 -7.77 -28.66
C LYS A 142 5.68 -8.68 -29.57
N LEU A 143 6.43 -9.60 -28.97
CA LEU A 143 7.20 -10.63 -29.65
C LEU A 143 6.27 -11.57 -30.43
N VAL A 144 6.70 -11.92 -31.63
CA VAL A 144 6.15 -13.01 -32.44
C VAL A 144 7.27 -13.99 -32.71
N LEU A 145 7.20 -15.15 -32.06
CA LEU A 145 8.14 -16.25 -32.23
C LEU A 145 7.36 -17.45 -32.77
N GLU A 146 7.75 -17.93 -33.94
CA GLU A 146 7.12 -19.08 -34.60
C GLU A 146 8.17 -20.13 -34.96
N LYS A 147 7.75 -21.39 -34.93
CA LYS A 147 8.54 -22.56 -35.28
C LYS A 147 7.77 -23.37 -36.33
N ILE A 148 8.45 -23.76 -37.40
CA ILE A 148 7.88 -24.60 -38.45
C ILE A 148 8.86 -25.72 -38.80
N ASP A 149 8.38 -26.95 -38.79
CA ASP A 149 9.14 -28.13 -39.19
C ASP A 149 8.92 -28.42 -40.67
N LEU A 150 10.00 -28.63 -41.41
CA LEU A 150 10.03 -28.84 -42.86
C LEU A 150 10.80 -30.11 -43.23
N GLN A 151 10.47 -30.64 -44.39
CA GLN A 151 11.07 -31.81 -45.02
C GLN A 151 11.94 -31.39 -46.21
N GLU A 152 12.88 -32.26 -46.60
CA GLU A 152 13.66 -32.03 -47.81
C GLU A 152 12.77 -31.92 -49.07
N GLY A 153 13.15 -31.04 -49.99
CA GLY A 153 12.38 -30.80 -51.23
C GLY A 153 11.17 -29.87 -51.06
N GLU A 154 10.80 -29.50 -49.83
CA GLU A 154 9.79 -28.45 -49.59
C GLU A 154 10.35 -27.05 -49.93
N THR A 155 9.46 -26.07 -50.04
CA THR A 155 9.82 -24.65 -50.12
C THR A 155 9.15 -23.91 -48.97
N PHE A 156 9.95 -23.41 -48.04
CA PHE A 156 9.44 -22.54 -46.99
C PHE A 156 8.95 -21.23 -47.61
N THR A 157 7.68 -20.91 -47.42
CA THR A 157 7.10 -19.63 -47.82
C THR A 157 6.38 -19.00 -46.65
N LYS A 158 6.71 -17.75 -46.32
CA LYS A 158 6.03 -17.00 -45.26
C LYS A 158 5.89 -15.53 -45.64
N GLU A 159 4.69 -15.00 -45.47
CA GLU A 159 4.40 -13.57 -45.56
C GLU A 159 4.27 -12.99 -44.13
N PHE A 160 5.03 -11.94 -43.82
CA PHE A 160 5.01 -11.27 -42.53
C PHE A 160 3.94 -10.17 -42.52
N LYS A 161 2.68 -10.57 -42.30
CA LYS A 161 1.55 -9.63 -42.23
C LYS A 161 1.44 -8.98 -40.86
N ARG A 162 1.56 -7.65 -40.81
CA ARG A 162 1.50 -6.85 -39.56
C ARG A 162 2.53 -7.31 -38.51
N VAL A 163 3.63 -7.89 -38.98
CA VAL A 163 4.77 -8.33 -38.17
C VAL A 163 6.01 -7.80 -38.85
N THR A 164 6.88 -7.15 -38.10
CA THR A 164 8.21 -6.74 -38.56
C THR A 164 9.18 -7.88 -38.24
N PRO A 165 9.68 -8.62 -39.24
CA PRO A 165 10.65 -9.69 -39.01
C PRO A 165 12.00 -9.11 -38.56
N GLN A 166 12.69 -9.82 -37.67
CA GLN A 166 14.03 -9.42 -37.20
C GLN A 166 15.06 -10.55 -37.30
N ALA A 167 14.66 -11.81 -37.16
CA ALA A 167 15.55 -12.94 -37.35
C ALA A 167 14.81 -14.14 -37.96
N LEU A 168 15.53 -14.93 -38.75
CA LEU A 168 15.02 -16.15 -39.39
C LEU A 168 16.14 -17.18 -39.47
N VAL A 169 16.04 -18.24 -38.68
CA VAL A 169 17.10 -19.25 -38.53
C VAL A 169 16.54 -20.63 -38.84
N ALA A 170 17.19 -21.37 -39.72
CA ALA A 170 16.87 -22.75 -40.06
C ALA A 170 17.89 -23.70 -39.42
N ILE A 171 17.41 -24.73 -38.71
CA ILE A 171 18.25 -25.73 -38.05
C ILE A 171 17.95 -27.11 -38.62
N ASN A 172 18.98 -27.77 -39.12
CA ASN A 172 18.91 -29.15 -39.59
C ASN A 172 18.87 -30.09 -38.37
N ARG A 173 17.79 -30.85 -38.23
CA ARG A 173 17.57 -31.79 -37.12
C ARG A 173 18.44 -33.04 -37.22
N ASP A 174 18.97 -33.36 -38.39
CA ASP A 174 19.78 -34.57 -38.60
C ASP A 174 21.23 -34.38 -38.14
N ASN A 175 21.77 -33.16 -38.25
CA ASN A 175 23.19 -32.88 -37.98
C ASN A 175 23.45 -31.62 -37.14
N GLY A 176 22.42 -30.88 -36.75
CA GLY A 176 22.53 -29.65 -35.96
C GLY A 176 23.03 -28.41 -36.73
N GLN A 177 23.18 -28.49 -38.05
CA GLN A 177 23.60 -27.34 -38.87
C GLN A 177 22.60 -26.20 -38.76
N SER A 178 23.08 -25.00 -38.43
CA SER A 178 22.29 -23.77 -38.37
C SER A 178 22.57 -22.87 -39.57
N LEU A 179 21.54 -22.31 -40.18
CA LEU A 179 21.60 -21.35 -41.27
C LEU A 179 20.78 -20.11 -40.91
N ASP A 180 21.42 -18.94 -40.90
CA ASP A 180 20.71 -17.65 -40.91
C ASP A 180 20.22 -17.40 -42.34
N ILE A 181 18.90 -17.27 -42.49
CA ILE A 181 18.22 -17.03 -43.76
C ILE A 181 17.41 -15.72 -43.73
N ALA A 182 17.70 -14.82 -42.78
CA ALA A 182 17.04 -13.52 -42.69
C ALA A 182 17.30 -12.65 -43.95
N ASP A 183 18.44 -12.82 -44.61
CA ASP A 183 18.79 -12.17 -45.88
C ASP A 183 17.87 -12.57 -47.05
N ARG A 184 17.09 -13.65 -46.89
CA ARG A 184 16.11 -14.13 -47.88
C ARG A 184 14.75 -13.44 -47.77
N ILE A 185 14.58 -12.55 -46.80
CA ILE A 185 13.35 -11.77 -46.66
C ILE A 185 13.37 -10.64 -47.71
N SER A 186 12.38 -10.64 -48.59
CA SER A 186 12.15 -9.61 -49.61
C SER A 186 10.68 -9.23 -49.62
N GLU A 187 10.37 -7.93 -49.68
CA GLU A 187 8.99 -7.42 -49.72
C GLU A 187 8.09 -7.97 -48.58
N ASN A 188 8.64 -8.09 -47.36
CA ASN A 188 7.97 -8.71 -46.20
C ASN A 188 7.52 -10.16 -46.42
N ALA A 189 8.16 -10.89 -47.32
CA ALA A 189 7.97 -12.32 -47.49
C ALA A 189 9.32 -13.04 -47.60
N VAL A 190 9.33 -14.33 -47.32
CA VAL A 190 10.47 -15.20 -47.57
C VAL A 190 10.02 -16.39 -48.39
N ARG A 191 10.86 -16.76 -49.36
CA ARG A 191 10.76 -18.01 -50.11
C ARG A 191 12.11 -18.69 -50.10
N TRP A 192 12.22 -19.81 -49.41
CA TRP A 192 13.49 -20.53 -49.24
C TRP A 192 13.33 -22.01 -49.61
N PRO A 193 14.02 -22.50 -50.65
CA PRO A 193 14.01 -23.93 -50.98
C PRO A 193 14.79 -24.70 -49.92
N VAL A 194 14.17 -25.72 -49.34
CA VAL A 194 14.72 -26.48 -48.22
C VAL A 194 15.82 -27.43 -48.74
N PRO A 195 17.07 -27.34 -48.25
CA PRO A 195 18.14 -28.27 -48.59
C PRO A 195 17.84 -29.70 -48.14
N ALA A 196 18.69 -30.66 -48.53
CA ALA A 196 18.58 -32.05 -48.08
C ALA A 196 18.55 -32.15 -46.54
N GLY A 197 17.82 -33.15 -46.04
CA GLY A 197 17.59 -33.40 -44.62
C GLY A 197 16.36 -32.70 -44.02
N HIS A 198 16.19 -32.86 -42.72
CA HIS A 198 15.03 -32.38 -41.96
C HIS A 198 15.31 -31.03 -41.29
N TRP A 199 14.50 -30.01 -41.55
CA TRP A 199 14.77 -28.66 -41.05
C TRP A 199 13.69 -28.14 -40.13
N THR A 200 14.06 -27.36 -39.13
CA THR A 200 13.15 -26.52 -38.35
C THR A 200 13.52 -25.06 -38.58
N VAL A 201 12.56 -24.27 -39.05
CA VAL A 201 12.71 -22.81 -39.21
C VAL A 201 12.10 -22.10 -38.02
N TYR A 202 12.89 -21.28 -37.35
CA TYR A 202 12.47 -20.34 -36.31
C TYR A 202 12.42 -18.94 -36.90
N SER A 203 11.27 -18.28 -36.80
CA SER A 203 11.13 -16.88 -37.19
C SER A 203 10.82 -16.02 -35.97
N LEU A 204 11.60 -14.97 -35.78
CA LEU A 204 11.39 -13.96 -34.77
C LEU A 204 11.06 -12.63 -35.44
N GLY A 205 9.99 -12.00 -34.96
CA GLY A 205 9.61 -10.64 -35.30
C GLY A 205 8.80 -10.01 -34.19
N TYR A 206 8.28 -8.81 -34.43
CA TYR A 206 7.40 -8.15 -33.46
C TYR A 206 6.25 -7.45 -34.16
N ARG A 207 5.22 -7.13 -33.38
CA ARG A 207 4.04 -6.37 -33.83
C ARG A 207 3.55 -5.46 -32.73
N TRP A 208 2.66 -4.52 -33.06
CA TRP A 208 1.93 -3.76 -32.04
C TRP A 208 1.18 -4.70 -31.07
N ALA A 209 1.30 -4.43 -29.77
CA ALA A 209 0.80 -5.29 -28.70
C ALA A 209 -0.73 -5.36 -28.64
N GLY A 210 -1.43 -4.32 -29.12
CA GLY A 210 -2.89 -4.29 -29.24
C GLY A 210 -3.61 -3.48 -28.17
N ASP A 211 -2.90 -3.02 -27.14
CA ASP A 211 -3.48 -2.30 -26.03
C ASP A 211 -3.46 -0.76 -26.21
N ARG A 212 -4.45 -0.12 -25.60
CA ARG A 212 -4.72 1.31 -25.63
C ARG A 212 -4.81 1.85 -24.21
N VAL A 213 -4.86 3.17 -24.08
CA VAL A 213 -5.08 3.83 -22.79
C VAL A 213 -6.36 3.28 -22.18
N LYS A 214 -6.31 2.90 -20.90
CA LYS A 214 -7.42 2.26 -20.20
C LYS A 214 -8.29 3.30 -19.51
N ARG A 215 -9.59 3.26 -19.77
CA ARG A 215 -10.61 4.20 -19.24
C ARG A 215 -10.28 5.69 -19.45
N PRO A 216 -9.78 6.12 -20.62
CA PRO A 216 -9.42 7.51 -20.85
C PRO A 216 -10.65 8.43 -20.75
N GLY A 217 -10.43 9.65 -20.31
CA GLY A 217 -11.36 10.75 -20.51
C GLY A 217 -11.28 11.30 -21.92
N PRO A 218 -12.26 12.14 -22.31
CA PRO A 218 -12.29 12.76 -23.63
C PRO A 218 -10.96 13.44 -23.98
N GLY A 219 -10.41 13.16 -25.17
CA GLY A 219 -9.11 13.70 -25.61
C GLY A 219 -7.89 12.94 -25.07
N GLY A 220 -8.07 12.00 -24.14
CA GLY A 220 -7.03 11.13 -23.62
C GLY A 220 -6.91 9.78 -24.33
N GLU A 221 -7.75 9.51 -25.33
CA GLU A 221 -7.79 8.25 -26.05
C GLU A 221 -6.55 8.07 -26.95
N GLY A 222 -5.98 6.86 -26.99
CA GLY A 222 -4.87 6.59 -27.91
C GLY A 222 -4.13 5.30 -27.62
N LEU A 223 -2.93 5.20 -28.20
CA LEU A 223 -2.03 4.07 -28.00
C LEU A 223 -1.28 4.23 -26.67
N ASN A 224 -0.91 3.11 -26.04
CA ASN A 224 0.02 3.12 -24.92
C ASN A 224 1.45 3.25 -25.44
N ILE A 225 2.29 3.98 -24.70
CA ILE A 225 3.72 4.03 -24.99
C ILE A 225 4.35 2.63 -24.88
N ASN A 226 5.44 2.41 -25.59
CA ASN A 226 6.32 1.26 -25.35
C ASN A 226 7.19 1.55 -24.10
N PRO A 227 6.95 0.89 -22.96
CA PRO A 227 7.68 1.16 -21.72
C PRO A 227 9.14 0.69 -21.78
N PHE A 228 9.51 -0.11 -22.78
CA PHE A 228 10.87 -0.59 -22.96
C PHE A 228 11.69 0.28 -23.93
N SER A 229 11.06 1.26 -24.60
CA SER A 229 11.71 2.12 -25.58
C SER A 229 12.02 3.50 -24.98
N PRO A 230 13.30 3.92 -24.89
CA PRO A 230 13.63 5.23 -24.35
C PRO A 230 13.10 6.38 -25.22
N SER A 231 13.01 6.21 -26.55
CA SER A 231 12.44 7.24 -27.42
C SER A 231 10.94 7.43 -27.18
N ALA A 232 10.20 6.33 -27.04
CA ALA A 232 8.76 6.37 -26.81
C ALA A 232 8.41 7.07 -25.50
N VAL A 233 9.16 6.75 -24.43
CA VAL A 233 9.01 7.39 -23.13
C VAL A 233 9.35 8.88 -23.22
N ASN A 234 10.49 9.25 -23.81
CA ASN A 234 10.90 10.65 -23.91
C ASN A 234 9.93 11.49 -24.75
N HIS A 235 9.48 11.01 -25.91
CA HIS A 235 8.51 11.73 -26.74
C HIS A 235 7.20 12.00 -25.98
N PHE A 236 6.71 11.01 -25.22
CA PHE A 236 5.52 11.17 -24.40
C PHE A 236 5.72 12.19 -23.27
N LEU A 237 6.83 12.11 -22.55
CA LEU A 237 7.15 13.02 -21.45
C LEU A 237 7.41 14.46 -21.94
N GLU A 238 8.03 14.64 -23.10
CA GLU A 238 8.20 15.96 -23.74
C GLU A 238 6.84 16.57 -24.11
N TYR A 239 5.95 15.78 -24.71
CA TYR A 239 4.59 16.23 -25.04
C TYR A 239 3.79 16.61 -23.79
N PHE A 240 3.81 15.75 -22.76
CA PHE A 240 3.06 15.98 -21.53
C PHE A 240 3.66 17.13 -20.70
N GLY A 241 4.99 17.29 -20.69
CA GLY A 241 5.71 18.36 -19.99
C GLY A 241 5.25 19.76 -20.38
N GLN A 242 4.93 19.99 -21.66
CA GLN A 242 4.40 21.27 -22.14
C GLN A 242 3.12 21.71 -21.41
N THR A 243 2.29 20.76 -20.98
CA THR A 243 1.09 21.05 -20.18
C THR A 243 1.46 21.22 -18.71
N LEU A 244 2.36 20.37 -18.19
CA LEU A 244 2.78 20.38 -16.80
C LEU A 244 3.45 21.70 -16.38
N ASP A 245 4.19 22.35 -17.29
CA ASP A 245 4.80 23.67 -17.07
C ASP A 245 3.79 24.76 -16.66
N ARG A 246 2.50 24.56 -16.96
CA ARG A 246 1.41 25.48 -16.62
C ARG A 246 0.73 25.16 -15.28
N LEU A 247 1.13 24.07 -14.61
CA LEU A 247 0.48 23.49 -13.44
C LEU A 247 1.40 23.53 -12.20
N GLY A 248 1.93 24.71 -11.88
CA GLY A 248 2.76 24.90 -10.69
C GLY A 248 2.01 24.55 -9.39
N GLY A 249 2.63 23.74 -8.54
CA GLY A 249 2.09 23.33 -7.24
C GLY A 249 1.55 21.90 -7.19
N VAL A 250 1.56 21.15 -8.30
CA VAL A 250 1.45 19.69 -8.25
C VAL A 250 2.62 19.16 -7.41
N ARG A 251 2.34 18.23 -6.49
CA ARG A 251 3.34 17.68 -5.56
C ARG A 251 4.08 16.50 -6.19
N ALA A 252 3.34 15.57 -6.77
CA ALA A 252 3.91 14.35 -7.34
C ALA A 252 3.23 13.93 -8.63
N GLN A 253 4.03 13.31 -9.49
CA GLN A 253 3.58 12.53 -10.63
C GLN A 253 3.31 11.11 -10.18
N PHE A 254 2.16 10.58 -10.57
CA PHE A 254 1.76 9.21 -10.29
C PHE A 254 1.92 8.32 -11.53
N HIS A 255 2.51 7.15 -11.35
CA HIS A 255 2.46 6.06 -12.32
C HIS A 255 1.74 4.88 -11.65
N ASP A 256 0.60 4.51 -12.22
CA ASP A 256 -0.26 3.44 -11.72
C ASP A 256 0.33 2.05 -12.02
N SER A 257 -0.35 0.99 -11.56
CA SER A 257 0.09 -0.39 -11.76
C SER A 257 0.38 -0.71 -13.22
N PHE A 258 1.40 -1.55 -13.44
CA PHE A 258 1.90 -1.83 -14.77
C PHE A 258 0.96 -2.80 -15.50
N GLU A 259 0.15 -2.27 -16.42
CA GLU A 259 -0.81 -3.08 -17.20
C GLU A 259 -0.54 -3.11 -18.72
N TYR A 260 0.68 -2.81 -19.15
CA TYR A 260 1.07 -2.84 -20.56
C TYR A 260 1.13 -4.29 -21.08
N GLN A 261 0.59 -4.59 -22.27
CA GLN A 261 0.54 -5.97 -22.80
C GLN A 261 1.77 -6.44 -23.59
N GLY A 262 2.62 -5.52 -24.04
CA GLY A 262 3.81 -5.81 -24.81
C GLY A 262 4.97 -6.37 -23.97
N ASP A 263 5.89 -7.01 -24.67
CA ASP A 263 7.07 -7.68 -24.14
C ASP A 263 8.27 -7.54 -25.10
N TRP A 264 8.26 -6.49 -25.94
CA TRP A 264 9.29 -6.28 -26.95
C TRP A 264 9.46 -4.80 -27.29
N GLN A 265 10.58 -4.46 -27.91
CA GLN A 265 10.79 -3.18 -28.57
C GLN A 265 11.64 -3.36 -29.84
N PRO A 266 11.56 -2.46 -30.84
CA PRO A 266 12.29 -2.63 -32.10
C PRO A 266 13.79 -2.89 -31.95
N LYS A 267 14.44 -2.33 -30.92
CA LYS A 267 15.89 -2.52 -30.68
C LYS A 267 16.21 -3.61 -29.65
N PHE A 268 15.26 -4.52 -29.36
CA PHE A 268 15.44 -5.53 -28.31
C PHE A 268 16.68 -6.41 -28.53
N LEU A 269 16.92 -6.91 -29.75
CA LEU A 269 18.08 -7.77 -30.04
C LEU A 269 19.42 -7.07 -29.78
N GLU A 270 19.51 -5.77 -30.13
CA GLU A 270 20.69 -4.95 -29.88
C GLU A 270 20.91 -4.74 -28.37
N GLU A 271 19.84 -4.37 -27.65
CA GLU A 271 19.89 -4.18 -26.20
C GLU A 271 20.22 -5.49 -25.47
N PHE A 272 19.65 -6.61 -25.90
CA PHE A 272 19.95 -7.93 -25.37
C PHE A 272 21.42 -8.26 -25.53
N ALA A 273 21.96 -8.17 -26.75
CA ALA A 273 23.35 -8.50 -27.02
C ALA A 273 24.33 -7.61 -26.22
N LYS A 274 24.01 -6.32 -26.11
CA LYS A 274 24.78 -5.37 -25.30
C LYS A 274 24.78 -5.71 -23.81
N ARG A 275 23.64 -6.17 -23.27
CA ARG A 275 23.44 -6.40 -21.83
C ARG A 275 23.84 -7.79 -21.36
N ARG A 276 23.64 -8.80 -22.20
CA ARG A 276 23.85 -10.23 -21.86
C ARG A 276 25.13 -10.80 -22.49
N GLY A 277 25.70 -10.12 -23.48
CA GLY A 277 27.00 -10.46 -24.07
C GLY A 277 26.96 -11.53 -25.17
N TYR A 278 25.77 -11.89 -25.66
CA TYR A 278 25.60 -12.83 -26.77
C TYR A 278 24.33 -12.50 -27.58
N ARG A 279 24.24 -13.02 -28.81
CA ARG A 279 23.13 -12.74 -29.72
C ARG A 279 21.94 -13.66 -29.43
N LEU A 280 20.77 -13.08 -29.11
CA LEU A 280 19.58 -13.88 -28.79
C LEU A 280 19.11 -14.72 -29.99
N GLU A 281 19.29 -14.20 -31.20
CA GLU A 281 18.95 -14.88 -32.46
C GLU A 281 19.76 -16.16 -32.71
N GLU A 282 20.89 -16.36 -32.03
CA GLU A 282 21.65 -17.62 -32.10
C GLU A 282 21.04 -18.71 -31.19
N HIS A 283 20.08 -18.33 -30.33
CA HIS A 283 19.43 -19.17 -29.33
C HIS A 283 17.90 -19.24 -29.49
N LEU A 284 17.35 -18.97 -30.68
CA LEU A 284 15.90 -19.05 -30.93
C LEU A 284 15.24 -20.38 -30.56
N PRO A 285 15.87 -21.57 -30.73
CA PRO A 285 15.27 -22.83 -30.26
C PRO A 285 15.02 -22.82 -28.76
N ALA A 286 16.02 -22.40 -27.99
CA ALA A 286 15.94 -22.34 -26.53
C ALA A 286 14.92 -21.29 -26.07
N LEU A 287 14.89 -20.12 -26.72
CA LEU A 287 13.88 -19.09 -26.48
C LEU A 287 12.46 -19.62 -26.75
N ALA A 288 12.29 -20.42 -27.81
CA ALA A 288 11.04 -21.10 -28.15
C ALA A 288 10.72 -22.31 -27.26
N GLY A 289 11.53 -22.61 -26.24
CA GLY A 289 11.33 -23.73 -25.31
C GLY A 289 11.80 -25.09 -25.85
N ASN A 290 12.65 -25.14 -26.87
CA ASN A 290 13.15 -26.36 -27.48
C ASN A 290 14.62 -26.59 -27.11
N GLY A 291 14.98 -27.85 -26.85
CA GLY A 291 16.35 -28.27 -26.53
C GLY A 291 16.51 -28.68 -25.07
N ASP A 292 17.74 -28.58 -24.58
CA ASP A 292 18.08 -28.87 -23.18
C ASP A 292 17.38 -27.87 -22.23
N ALA A 293 16.70 -28.40 -21.21
CA ALA A 293 15.87 -27.60 -20.31
C ALA A 293 16.67 -26.55 -19.52
N GLU A 294 17.93 -26.85 -19.20
CA GLU A 294 18.80 -25.92 -18.49
C GLU A 294 19.21 -24.75 -19.40
N ILE A 295 19.52 -25.02 -20.66
CA ILE A 295 19.78 -23.96 -21.65
C ILE A 295 18.52 -23.13 -21.91
N VAL A 296 17.34 -23.75 -22.01
CA VAL A 296 16.05 -23.04 -22.14
C VAL A 296 15.83 -22.08 -20.96
N GLY A 297 15.98 -22.59 -19.72
CA GLY A 297 15.82 -21.78 -18.51
C GLY A 297 16.77 -20.58 -18.48
N ARG A 298 18.05 -20.80 -18.82
CA ARG A 298 19.08 -19.74 -18.88
C ARG A 298 18.77 -18.66 -19.92
N VAL A 299 18.44 -19.05 -21.15
CA VAL A 299 18.12 -18.08 -22.22
C VAL A 299 16.87 -17.27 -21.89
N LYS A 300 15.84 -17.90 -21.32
CA LYS A 300 14.62 -17.20 -20.89
C LYS A 300 14.84 -16.31 -19.68
N CYS A 301 15.74 -16.70 -18.77
CA CYS A 301 16.17 -15.87 -17.65
C CYS A 301 16.82 -14.57 -18.16
N ASP A 302 17.78 -14.67 -19.08
CA ASP A 302 18.45 -13.51 -19.70
C ASP A 302 17.46 -12.60 -20.45
N TYR A 303 16.44 -13.18 -21.11
CA TYR A 303 15.37 -12.43 -21.78
C TYR A 303 14.53 -11.61 -20.77
N ARG A 304 14.13 -12.23 -19.66
CA ARG A 304 13.34 -11.58 -18.60
C ARG A 304 14.13 -10.50 -17.88
N GLU A 305 15.39 -10.77 -17.58
CA GLU A 305 16.30 -9.78 -16.98
C GLU A 305 16.50 -8.58 -17.94
N THR A 306 16.56 -8.81 -19.26
CA THR A 306 16.64 -7.72 -20.25
C THR A 306 15.38 -6.84 -20.24
N LEU A 307 14.19 -7.44 -20.15
CA LEU A 307 12.93 -6.69 -19.98
C LEU A 307 12.91 -5.90 -18.68
N ALA A 308 13.37 -6.50 -17.58
CA ALA A 308 13.43 -5.86 -16.28
C ALA A 308 14.36 -4.64 -16.30
N ASP A 309 15.57 -4.79 -16.85
CA ASP A 309 16.54 -3.71 -16.98
C ASP A 309 16.00 -2.55 -17.83
N MET A 310 15.36 -2.83 -18.97
CA MET A 310 14.77 -1.78 -19.80
C MET A 310 13.59 -1.10 -19.13
N THR A 311 12.76 -1.81 -18.36
CA THR A 311 11.67 -1.18 -17.59
C THR A 311 12.23 -0.16 -16.60
N LEU A 312 13.29 -0.54 -15.86
CA LEU A 312 13.93 0.35 -14.90
C LEU A 312 14.64 1.53 -15.57
N GLU A 313 15.40 1.27 -16.63
CA GLU A 313 16.32 2.25 -17.23
C GLU A 313 15.69 3.13 -18.30
N ASN A 314 14.67 2.63 -19.02
CA ASN A 314 14.05 3.35 -20.13
C ASN A 314 12.71 3.99 -19.72
N LEU A 315 11.99 3.45 -18.73
CA LEU A 315 10.74 4.05 -18.22
C LEU A 315 10.94 4.72 -16.86
N VAL A 316 11.21 3.93 -15.80
CA VAL A 316 11.07 4.43 -14.42
C VAL A 316 12.09 5.53 -14.11
N LYS A 317 13.39 5.31 -14.35
CA LYS A 317 14.41 6.33 -14.06
C LYS A 317 14.24 7.61 -14.89
N PRO A 318 14.00 7.55 -16.22
CA PRO A 318 13.73 8.77 -17.01
C PRO A 318 12.49 9.52 -16.54
N TRP A 319 11.40 8.82 -16.23
CA TRP A 319 10.18 9.47 -15.71
C TRP A 319 10.41 10.12 -14.35
N VAL A 320 11.13 9.49 -13.42
CA VAL A 320 11.50 10.09 -12.13
C VAL A 320 12.35 11.34 -12.35
N ALA A 321 13.37 11.28 -13.21
CA ALA A 321 14.21 12.43 -13.52
C ALA A 321 13.42 13.57 -14.17
N TRP A 322 12.46 13.24 -15.04
CA TRP A 322 11.54 14.20 -15.65
C TRP A 322 10.61 14.84 -14.61
N ALA A 323 10.08 14.07 -13.64
CA ALA A 323 9.28 14.62 -12.55
C ALA A 323 10.10 15.61 -11.70
N HIS A 324 11.34 15.25 -11.34
CA HIS A 324 12.25 16.14 -10.62
C HIS A 324 12.58 17.41 -11.39
N HIS A 325 12.69 17.34 -12.72
CA HIS A 325 12.89 18.52 -13.57
C HIS A 325 11.75 19.54 -13.48
N HIS A 326 10.53 19.07 -13.16
CA HIS A 326 9.34 19.92 -12.95
C HIS A 326 9.08 20.20 -11.47
N ASP A 327 10.08 20.07 -10.60
CA ASP A 327 9.99 20.26 -9.14
C ASP A 327 8.95 19.35 -8.44
N GLN A 328 8.75 18.15 -8.96
CA GLN A 328 7.76 17.19 -8.47
C GLN A 328 8.38 15.87 -8.02
N LEU A 329 7.74 15.21 -7.08
CA LEU A 329 8.10 13.85 -6.66
C LEU A 329 7.55 12.80 -7.63
N ALA A 330 8.10 11.59 -7.59
CA ALA A 330 7.56 10.43 -8.32
C ALA A 330 6.95 9.39 -7.36
N ARG A 331 5.65 9.10 -7.53
CA ARG A 331 4.90 8.06 -6.79
C ARG A 331 4.50 6.92 -7.72
N ASN A 332 4.86 5.69 -7.39
CA ASN A 332 4.79 4.58 -8.36
C ASN A 332 4.26 3.27 -7.77
N GLN A 333 3.29 2.68 -8.46
CA GLN A 333 2.90 1.29 -8.32
C GLN A 333 3.69 0.40 -9.29
N SER A 334 4.62 -0.39 -8.76
CA SER A 334 5.52 -1.21 -9.58
C SER A 334 4.97 -2.60 -9.90
N HIS A 335 3.89 -3.01 -9.25
CA HIS A 335 3.31 -4.34 -9.43
C HIS A 335 2.65 -4.49 -10.81
N GLY A 336 2.56 -5.74 -11.30
CA GLY A 336 2.20 -6.06 -12.70
C GLY A 336 3.37 -5.98 -13.69
N SER A 337 4.48 -5.33 -13.30
CA SER A 337 5.64 -5.15 -14.18
C SER A 337 6.41 -6.45 -14.39
N PRO A 338 7.05 -6.65 -15.55
CA PRO A 338 7.92 -7.79 -15.81
C PRO A 338 9.34 -7.56 -15.26
N ALA A 339 9.45 -6.91 -14.10
CA ALA A 339 10.71 -6.43 -13.55
C ALA A 339 10.82 -6.69 -12.05
N ASN A 340 12.02 -6.48 -11.49
CA ASN A 340 12.23 -6.54 -10.06
C ASN A 340 11.52 -5.37 -9.37
N TRP A 341 10.44 -5.65 -8.63
CA TRP A 341 9.66 -4.64 -7.93
C TRP A 341 10.46 -3.82 -6.93
N LEU A 342 11.39 -4.43 -6.21
CA LEU A 342 12.18 -3.72 -5.19
C LEU A 342 13.04 -2.65 -5.86
N ASP A 343 13.56 -2.93 -7.05
CA ASP A 343 14.37 -1.98 -7.81
C ASP A 343 13.52 -0.84 -8.39
N LEU A 344 12.33 -1.15 -8.92
CA LEU A 344 11.42 -0.13 -9.44
C LEU A 344 10.87 0.78 -8.34
N TYR A 345 10.47 0.21 -7.19
CA TYR A 345 10.04 0.97 -6.02
C TYR A 345 11.18 1.85 -5.49
N ALA A 346 12.39 1.30 -5.29
CA ALA A 346 13.53 2.05 -4.77
C ALA A 346 13.95 3.23 -5.67
N ALA A 347 13.71 3.14 -6.98
CA ALA A 347 14.00 4.20 -7.94
C ALA A 347 13.10 5.44 -7.78
N CYS A 348 11.93 5.31 -7.14
CA CYS A 348 10.95 6.38 -6.98
C CYS A 348 11.06 7.06 -5.60
N ASP A 349 10.44 8.23 -5.44
CA ASP A 349 10.43 8.96 -4.16
C ASP A 349 9.40 8.39 -3.18
N ILE A 350 8.27 7.91 -3.69
CA ILE A 350 7.17 7.34 -2.92
C ILE A 350 6.74 6.00 -3.56
N PRO A 351 7.26 4.86 -3.07
CA PRO A 351 6.73 3.55 -3.43
C PRO A 351 5.27 3.41 -3.03
N GLU A 352 4.43 2.91 -3.94
CA GLU A 352 3.01 2.66 -3.69
C GLU A 352 2.64 1.18 -3.87
N THR A 353 2.00 0.59 -2.86
CA THR A 353 1.34 -0.72 -2.96
C THR A 353 -0.17 -0.56 -3.17
N GLU A 354 -0.91 -1.66 -3.29
CA GLU A 354 -2.37 -1.65 -3.43
C GLU A 354 -2.99 -2.73 -2.55
N SER A 355 -4.06 -2.43 -1.81
CA SER A 355 -4.96 -3.48 -1.30
C SER A 355 -6.08 -3.74 -2.30
N PHE A 356 -6.19 -4.98 -2.76
CA PHE A 356 -7.24 -5.44 -3.65
C PHE A 356 -8.10 -6.50 -2.94
N GLY A 357 -9.38 -6.54 -3.26
CA GLY A 357 -10.28 -7.61 -2.82
C GLY A 357 -10.69 -7.54 -1.35
N ARG A 358 -11.37 -8.59 -0.90
CA ARG A 358 -11.98 -8.67 0.43
C ARG A 358 -10.93 -8.79 1.54
N ILE A 359 -11.29 -8.41 2.77
CA ILE A 359 -10.42 -8.54 3.95
C ILE A 359 -9.95 -9.97 4.16
N HIS A 360 -10.82 -10.94 3.91
CA HIS A 360 -10.52 -12.36 4.02
C HIS A 360 -10.24 -12.92 2.61
N GLY A 361 -9.09 -13.58 2.44
CA GLY A 361 -8.62 -14.12 1.17
C GLY A 361 -7.18 -13.67 0.86
N ASP A 362 -6.75 -13.94 -0.37
CA ASP A 362 -5.34 -13.82 -0.79
C ASP A 362 -5.00 -12.47 -1.46
N ASP A 363 -5.99 -11.59 -1.63
CA ASP A 363 -5.86 -10.40 -2.49
C ASP A 363 -5.24 -9.18 -1.79
N ALA A 364 -5.29 -9.12 -0.46
CA ALA A 364 -4.70 -8.06 0.36
C ALA A 364 -3.72 -8.63 1.39
N ASP A 365 -2.76 -9.42 0.91
CA ASP A 365 -1.76 -10.09 1.74
C ASP A 365 -0.65 -9.13 2.21
N ARG A 366 -0.49 -9.00 3.53
CA ARG A 366 0.52 -8.14 4.15
C ARG A 366 1.96 -8.45 3.72
N LEU A 367 2.31 -9.71 3.48
CA LEU A 367 3.68 -10.08 3.11
C LEU A 367 4.01 -9.66 1.68
N VAL A 368 3.02 -9.60 0.80
CA VAL A 368 3.16 -9.05 -0.56
C VAL A 368 3.12 -7.52 -0.55
N LEU A 369 2.21 -6.91 0.23
CA LEU A 369 2.15 -5.43 0.40
C LEU A 369 3.49 -4.86 0.90
N LYS A 370 4.22 -5.62 1.72
CA LYS A 370 5.48 -5.23 2.34
C LYS A 370 6.63 -4.99 1.35
N PHE A 371 6.52 -5.39 0.08
CA PHE A 371 7.55 -5.11 -0.93
C PHE A 371 7.82 -3.62 -1.12
N ALA A 372 6.76 -2.79 -1.17
CA ALA A 372 6.91 -1.35 -1.30
C ALA A 372 7.64 -0.73 -0.11
N ALA A 373 7.25 -1.13 1.12
CA ALA A 373 7.89 -0.66 2.34
C ALA A 373 9.35 -1.16 2.48
N SER A 374 9.62 -2.38 2.05
CA SER A 374 10.98 -2.94 2.06
C SER A 374 11.92 -2.15 1.17
N ALA A 375 11.49 -1.87 -0.07
CA ALA A 375 12.24 -1.04 -0.99
C ALA A 375 12.47 0.38 -0.44
N ALA A 376 11.44 0.98 0.16
CA ALA A 376 11.55 2.29 0.81
C ALA A 376 12.57 2.30 1.96
N ASN A 377 12.46 1.34 2.88
CA ASN A 377 13.34 1.23 4.04
C ASN A 377 14.81 1.02 3.61
N VAL A 378 15.07 0.14 2.64
CA VAL A 378 16.43 -0.09 2.13
C VAL A 378 16.97 1.17 1.43
N ALA A 379 16.16 1.81 0.59
CA ALA A 379 16.58 2.97 -0.22
C ALA A 379 16.54 4.33 0.52
N GLY A 380 16.02 4.38 1.75
CA GLY A 380 15.91 5.63 2.51
C GLY A 380 14.75 6.54 2.07
N ARG A 381 13.64 5.95 1.60
CA ARG A 381 12.42 6.69 1.28
C ARG A 381 11.55 6.81 2.51
N ARG A 382 11.08 8.04 2.78
CA ARG A 382 10.29 8.37 3.97
C ARG A 382 8.83 7.94 3.86
N LEU A 383 8.24 8.09 2.68
CA LEU A 383 6.82 7.81 2.44
C LEU A 383 6.66 6.49 1.70
N VAL A 384 5.71 5.68 2.17
CA VAL A 384 5.22 4.47 1.50
C VAL A 384 3.72 4.62 1.42
N SER A 385 3.20 4.75 0.21
CA SER A 385 1.77 4.90 0.01
C SER A 385 1.07 3.60 -0.31
N SER A 386 -0.25 3.61 -0.20
CA SER A 386 -1.09 2.53 -0.70
C SER A 386 -2.34 3.08 -1.33
N GLU A 387 -2.70 2.53 -2.48
CA GLU A 387 -4.09 2.50 -2.90
C GLU A 387 -4.88 1.56 -1.97
N SER A 388 -5.98 2.07 -1.40
CA SER A 388 -6.64 1.44 -0.25
C SER A 388 -8.15 1.26 -0.47
N GLY A 389 -8.62 0.04 -0.22
CA GLY A 389 -10.04 -0.33 -0.23
C GLY A 389 -10.60 -0.76 -1.59
N THR A 390 -9.77 -1.03 -2.59
CA THR A 390 -10.22 -1.50 -3.91
C THR A 390 -10.89 -2.87 -3.78
N TRP A 391 -12.16 -3.00 -4.17
CA TRP A 391 -12.96 -4.24 -4.08
C TRP A 391 -13.08 -4.87 -2.69
N LEU A 392 -13.06 -4.05 -1.62
CA LEU A 392 -13.12 -4.55 -0.24
C LEU A 392 -14.40 -5.33 0.11
N ASP A 393 -15.49 -4.95 -0.54
CA ASP A 393 -16.78 -5.63 -0.61
C ASP A 393 -17.52 -5.09 -1.84
N GLU A 394 -18.74 -5.57 -2.10
CA GLU A 394 -19.58 -4.99 -3.13
C GLU A 394 -19.84 -3.50 -2.90
N HIS A 395 -20.16 -2.79 -3.99
CA HIS A 395 -20.51 -1.38 -3.91
C HIS A 395 -21.54 -1.12 -2.81
N PHE A 396 -21.32 -0.06 -2.03
CA PHE A 396 -22.22 0.37 -0.95
C PHE A 396 -22.44 -0.65 0.18
N ASN A 397 -21.65 -1.73 0.25
CA ASN A 397 -21.65 -2.67 1.37
C ASN A 397 -20.47 -2.46 2.32
N VAL A 398 -19.42 -1.78 1.86
CA VAL A 398 -18.21 -1.51 2.64
C VAL A 398 -18.48 -0.59 3.82
N THR A 399 -18.10 -1.04 5.01
CA THR A 399 -18.22 -0.34 6.30
C THR A 399 -16.91 0.37 6.68
N LEU A 400 -16.98 1.33 7.62
CA LEU A 400 -15.78 1.96 8.18
C LEU A 400 -14.91 0.97 8.96
N SER A 401 -15.52 -0.03 9.61
CA SER A 401 -14.79 -1.12 10.30
C SER A 401 -13.92 -1.89 9.30
N GLN A 402 -14.47 -2.23 8.14
CA GLN A 402 -13.71 -2.90 7.10
C GLN A 402 -12.55 -2.03 6.59
N LEU A 403 -12.80 -0.73 6.36
CA LEU A 403 -11.75 0.21 5.95
C LEU A 403 -10.65 0.38 7.01
N LYS A 404 -10.99 0.42 8.31
CA LYS A 404 -10.00 0.44 9.39
C LYS A 404 -9.14 -0.82 9.36
N GLN A 405 -9.76 -1.99 9.25
CA GLN A 405 -9.05 -3.27 9.29
C GLN A 405 -8.05 -3.44 8.14
N ILE A 406 -8.41 -3.01 6.92
CA ILE A 406 -7.49 -3.06 5.77
C ILE A 406 -6.35 -2.03 5.92
N VAL A 407 -6.65 -0.84 6.46
CA VAL A 407 -5.63 0.17 6.79
C VAL A 407 -4.65 -0.37 7.84
N ASP A 408 -5.13 -1.04 8.88
CA ASP A 408 -4.25 -1.62 9.90
C ASP A 408 -3.32 -2.67 9.31
N ARG A 409 -3.83 -3.49 8.38
CA ARG A 409 -3.02 -4.49 7.65
C ARG A 409 -1.95 -3.82 6.80
N GLN A 410 -2.29 -2.76 6.09
CA GLN A 410 -1.36 -1.95 5.30
C GLN A 410 -0.29 -1.30 6.19
N ILE A 411 -0.67 -0.75 7.35
CA ILE A 411 0.25 -0.19 8.34
C ILE A 411 1.23 -1.26 8.82
N ILE A 412 0.77 -2.46 9.18
CA ILE A 412 1.64 -3.57 9.58
C ILE A 412 2.65 -3.93 8.46
N ALA A 413 2.20 -3.88 7.20
CA ALA A 413 3.08 -4.07 6.04
C ALA A 413 4.09 -2.92 5.82
N GLY A 414 3.94 -1.79 6.51
CA GLY A 414 4.85 -0.64 6.49
C GLY A 414 4.34 0.60 5.76
N VAL A 415 3.07 0.60 5.32
CA VAL A 415 2.43 1.77 4.69
C VAL A 415 2.27 2.89 5.71
N ASN A 416 2.59 4.12 5.30
CA ASN A 416 2.41 5.30 6.13
C ASN A 416 1.77 6.49 5.39
N HIS A 417 1.24 6.29 4.17
CA HIS A 417 0.54 7.32 3.39
C HIS A 417 -0.62 6.76 2.54
N VAL A 418 -1.79 6.61 3.15
CA VAL A 418 -3.01 6.00 2.57
C VAL A 418 -3.65 6.89 1.51
N PHE A 419 -4.03 6.28 0.38
CA PHE A 419 -4.89 6.85 -0.66
C PHE A 419 -6.13 5.98 -0.83
N TYR A 420 -7.32 6.54 -0.57
CA TYR A 420 -8.56 5.82 -0.87
C TYR A 420 -8.74 5.62 -2.37
N HIS A 421 -9.20 4.42 -2.75
CA HIS A 421 -9.70 4.09 -4.09
C HIS A 421 -11.23 3.96 -4.07
N GLY A 422 -11.98 5.05 -4.15
CA GLY A 422 -11.57 6.45 -4.16
C GLY A 422 -12.79 7.34 -3.99
N THR A 423 -12.70 8.61 -4.37
CA THR A 423 -13.79 9.58 -4.25
C THR A 423 -14.10 10.15 -5.62
N ALA A 424 -15.17 9.69 -6.29
CA ALA A 424 -15.55 10.27 -7.58
C ALA A 424 -16.04 11.72 -7.44
N TYR A 425 -15.66 12.59 -8.37
CA TYR A 425 -16.26 13.92 -8.49
C TYR A 425 -17.75 13.76 -8.78
N SER A 426 -18.62 14.39 -7.97
CA SER A 426 -20.05 14.47 -8.22
C SER A 426 -20.53 15.93 -8.09
N PRO A 427 -21.11 16.52 -9.14
CA PRO A 427 -21.61 17.89 -9.07
C PRO A 427 -22.87 17.97 -8.20
N ALA A 428 -23.17 19.16 -7.68
CA ALA A 428 -24.27 19.38 -6.75
C ALA A 428 -25.67 19.13 -7.36
N ASP A 429 -25.80 19.21 -8.69
CA ASP A 429 -27.04 18.96 -9.43
C ASP A 429 -27.21 17.48 -9.84
N ALA A 430 -26.25 16.60 -9.54
CA ALA A 430 -26.41 15.17 -9.77
C ALA A 430 -27.42 14.57 -8.79
N ALA A 431 -28.37 13.79 -9.31
CA ALA A 431 -29.27 13.00 -8.48
C ALA A 431 -28.48 11.96 -7.66
N TRP A 432 -28.90 11.71 -6.42
CA TRP A 432 -28.33 10.63 -5.61
C TRP A 432 -28.45 9.29 -6.35
N PRO A 433 -27.41 8.43 -6.39
CA PRO A 433 -26.19 8.41 -5.55
C PRO A 433 -25.03 9.30 -6.01
N GLY A 434 -25.25 10.17 -6.99
CA GLY A 434 -24.20 11.01 -7.58
C GLY A 434 -23.38 10.25 -8.62
N TRP A 435 -22.25 10.81 -8.98
CA TRP A 435 -21.29 10.17 -9.89
C TRP A 435 -20.37 9.22 -9.12
N LEU A 436 -20.05 8.08 -9.72
CA LEU A 436 -19.43 6.94 -9.07
C LEU A 436 -18.40 6.33 -9.99
N PHE A 437 -17.30 5.82 -9.41
CA PHE A 437 -16.35 5.02 -10.17
C PHE A 437 -16.87 3.60 -10.35
N TYR A 438 -16.48 2.93 -11.43
CA TYR A 438 -16.99 1.59 -11.76
C TYR A 438 -16.61 0.53 -10.71
N ALA A 439 -15.53 0.76 -9.97
CA ALA A 439 -15.00 -0.16 -8.98
C ALA A 439 -15.37 0.26 -7.56
N SER A 440 -15.60 -0.72 -6.69
CA SER A 440 -15.68 -0.50 -5.24
C SER A 440 -14.27 -0.08 -4.74
N THR A 441 -14.11 0.83 -3.77
CA THR A 441 -15.07 1.33 -2.79
C THR A 441 -15.57 2.75 -3.08
N GLN A 442 -16.83 3.03 -2.74
CA GLN A 442 -17.46 4.35 -2.88
C GLN A 442 -17.23 5.24 -1.63
N VAL A 443 -16.00 5.71 -1.39
CA VAL A 443 -15.68 6.64 -0.29
C VAL A 443 -15.99 8.07 -0.72
N ASN A 444 -17.26 8.45 -0.70
CA ASN A 444 -17.71 9.76 -1.20
C ASN A 444 -18.79 10.41 -0.31
N PRO A 445 -19.02 11.74 -0.44
CA PRO A 445 -19.98 12.46 0.40
C PRO A 445 -21.44 12.01 0.29
N GLN A 446 -21.82 11.28 -0.77
CA GLN A 446 -23.17 10.77 -0.98
C GLN A 446 -23.42 9.46 -0.24
N ASN A 447 -22.36 8.74 0.13
CA ASN A 447 -22.42 7.51 0.92
C ASN A 447 -22.57 7.85 2.42
N PRO A 448 -23.57 7.31 3.15
CA PRO A 448 -23.81 7.67 4.55
C PRO A 448 -22.59 7.56 5.47
N ILE A 449 -21.70 6.59 5.20
CA ILE A 449 -20.45 6.38 5.95
C ILE A 449 -19.57 7.63 6.02
N TRP A 450 -19.74 8.58 5.10
CA TRP A 450 -19.02 9.86 5.10
C TRP A 450 -19.24 10.66 6.39
N SER A 451 -20.38 10.50 7.05
CA SER A 451 -20.70 11.22 8.29
C SER A 451 -19.71 10.89 9.41
N ASP A 452 -19.23 9.64 9.46
CA ASP A 452 -18.36 9.12 10.51
C ASP A 452 -16.91 8.87 10.00
N LEU A 453 -16.67 9.07 8.71
CA LEU A 453 -15.33 9.00 8.09
C LEU A 453 -14.27 9.89 8.79
N PRO A 454 -14.60 11.09 9.34
CA PRO A 454 -13.61 11.88 10.09
C PRO A 454 -12.94 11.12 11.24
N ALA A 455 -13.64 10.20 11.90
CA ALA A 455 -13.07 9.39 12.98
C ALA A 455 -11.98 8.43 12.45
N LEU A 456 -12.25 7.76 11.32
CA LEU A 456 -11.25 6.92 10.65
C LEU A 456 -10.07 7.76 10.15
N ASN A 457 -10.32 8.95 9.58
CA ASN A 457 -9.26 9.81 9.08
C ASN A 457 -8.40 10.38 10.21
N ALA A 458 -8.98 10.68 11.38
CA ALA A 458 -8.22 11.07 12.57
C ALA A 458 -7.33 9.93 13.07
N TYR A 459 -7.87 8.71 13.12
CA TYR A 459 -7.12 7.48 13.43
C TYR A 459 -5.91 7.31 12.50
N ILE A 460 -6.15 7.33 11.18
CA ILE A 460 -5.08 7.24 10.17
C ILE A 460 -4.06 8.37 10.38
N THR A 461 -4.54 9.58 10.66
CA THR A 461 -3.68 10.75 10.82
C THR A 461 -2.67 10.57 11.94
N ARG A 462 -3.11 10.08 13.10
CA ARG A 462 -2.25 9.83 14.26
C ARG A 462 -1.25 8.69 14.01
N CYS A 463 -1.69 7.61 13.36
CA CYS A 463 -0.80 6.52 12.97
C CYS A 463 0.30 7.02 12.02
N GLN A 464 -0.10 7.68 10.93
CA GLN A 464 0.84 8.14 9.91
C GLN A 464 1.77 9.24 10.41
N SER A 465 1.33 10.12 11.33
CA SER A 465 2.22 11.15 11.89
C SER A 465 3.41 10.54 12.63
N VAL A 466 3.19 9.46 13.39
CA VAL A 466 4.27 8.72 14.07
C VAL A 466 5.12 7.97 13.06
N LEU A 467 4.50 7.20 12.16
CA LEU A 467 5.22 6.35 11.22
C LEU A 467 6.04 7.14 10.18
N GLN A 468 5.61 8.34 9.79
CA GLN A 468 6.37 9.23 8.89
C GLN A 468 7.50 9.98 9.60
N ALA A 469 7.44 10.10 10.93
CA ALA A 469 8.48 10.68 11.77
C ALA A 469 9.47 9.62 12.29
N SER A 470 9.32 8.37 11.85
CA SER A 470 10.11 7.23 12.31
C SER A 470 11.04 6.67 11.25
N GLU A 471 12.11 6.02 11.70
CA GLU A 471 13.05 5.25 10.89
C GLU A 471 12.72 3.73 10.94
N PRO A 472 13.16 2.94 9.95
CA PRO A 472 13.00 1.48 9.98
C PRO A 472 13.72 0.82 11.17
N ASP A 473 13.14 -0.23 11.77
CA ASP A 473 13.75 -1.03 12.86
C ASP A 473 13.73 -2.54 12.59
N ASN A 474 14.09 -2.93 11.36
CA ASN A 474 14.15 -4.34 10.95
C ASN A 474 15.56 -4.90 11.14
N ASP A 475 15.69 -6.13 11.63
CA ASP A 475 17.00 -6.76 11.88
C ASP A 475 17.50 -7.61 10.70
N VAL A 476 16.60 -8.01 9.80
CA VAL A 476 16.89 -8.96 8.71
C VAL A 476 16.65 -8.32 7.34
N LEU A 477 17.61 -8.50 6.43
CA LEU A 477 17.38 -8.38 4.99
C LEU A 477 17.08 -9.76 4.42
N LEU A 478 15.88 -9.98 3.90
CA LEU A 478 15.50 -11.22 3.22
C LEU A 478 15.73 -11.08 1.72
N TYR A 479 16.71 -11.79 1.18
CA TYR A 479 17.04 -11.75 -0.25
C TYR A 479 15.91 -12.32 -1.10
N TRP A 480 15.56 -11.62 -2.18
CA TRP A 480 14.61 -12.11 -3.20
C TRP A 480 15.36 -12.85 -4.32
N PRO A 481 15.30 -14.20 -4.40
CA PRO A 481 15.95 -14.97 -5.44
C PRO A 481 15.18 -14.93 -6.77
N LEU A 482 15.01 -13.74 -7.33
CA LEU A 482 14.20 -13.52 -8.55
C LEU A 482 14.72 -14.32 -9.75
N TYR A 483 16.03 -14.54 -9.84
CA TYR A 483 16.63 -15.33 -10.93
C TYR A 483 16.16 -16.79 -10.96
N ASP A 484 15.89 -17.40 -9.81
CA ASP A 484 15.33 -18.76 -9.77
C ASP A 484 13.89 -18.78 -10.30
N ALA A 485 13.11 -17.73 -10.04
CA ALA A 485 11.79 -17.57 -10.63
C ALA A 485 11.87 -17.35 -12.16
N TRP A 486 12.89 -16.61 -12.63
CA TRP A 486 13.15 -16.39 -14.05
C TRP A 486 13.80 -17.55 -14.79
N HIS A 487 14.33 -18.56 -14.11
CA HIS A 487 14.93 -19.75 -14.73
C HIS A 487 13.89 -20.79 -15.20
N GLN A 488 12.59 -20.48 -15.12
CA GLN A 488 11.52 -21.37 -15.58
C GLN A 488 11.51 -21.50 -17.11
N THR A 489 11.27 -22.72 -17.60
CA THR A 489 11.26 -23.04 -19.04
C THR A 489 10.02 -22.56 -19.78
N ASP A 490 8.94 -22.24 -19.07
CA ASP A 490 7.64 -21.90 -19.65
C ASP A 490 7.37 -20.40 -19.61
N GLY A 491 6.57 -19.92 -20.56
CA GLY A 491 6.26 -18.50 -20.73
C GLY A 491 7.44 -17.66 -21.23
N MET A 492 7.16 -16.42 -21.64
CA MET A 492 8.19 -15.45 -22.04
C MET A 492 8.32 -14.38 -20.96
N ARG A 493 7.21 -13.70 -20.70
CA ARG A 493 7.07 -12.70 -19.65
C ARG A 493 6.60 -13.36 -18.34
N MET A 494 7.14 -12.90 -17.22
CA MET A 494 6.66 -13.23 -15.88
C MET A 494 6.09 -11.95 -15.26
N GLU A 495 4.78 -11.91 -15.05
CA GLU A 495 4.11 -10.83 -14.34
C GLU A 495 3.94 -11.24 -12.90
N VAL A 496 4.55 -10.49 -11.99
CA VAL A 496 4.28 -10.60 -10.56
C VAL A 496 3.07 -9.70 -10.28
N ARG A 497 2.08 -10.18 -9.52
CA ARG A 497 0.85 -9.44 -9.18
C ARG A 497 0.76 -9.22 -7.67
N VAL A 498 0.15 -8.11 -7.27
CA VAL A 498 -0.02 -7.75 -5.85
C VAL A 498 -1.08 -8.62 -5.17
N HIS A 499 -2.07 -9.08 -5.95
CA HIS A 499 -3.04 -10.09 -5.56
C HIS A 499 -2.59 -11.49 -6.07
N ASN A 500 -3.27 -12.55 -5.62
CA ASN A 500 -2.95 -13.95 -5.94
C ASN A 500 -1.50 -14.36 -5.57
N GLY A 501 -1.05 -14.06 -4.35
CA GLY A 501 0.30 -14.41 -3.89
C GLY A 501 0.64 -15.90 -4.04
N HIS A 502 -0.34 -16.80 -4.05
CA HIS A 502 -0.12 -18.24 -4.29
C HIS A 502 0.48 -18.59 -5.65
N ASP A 503 0.30 -17.74 -6.67
CA ASP A 503 0.80 -18.02 -8.01
C ASP A 503 2.34 -17.97 -8.08
N TRP A 504 2.97 -17.13 -7.24
CA TRP A 504 4.40 -16.81 -7.35
C TRP A 504 5.17 -16.69 -6.03
N PHE A 505 4.48 -16.48 -4.89
CA PHE A 505 5.08 -16.18 -3.60
C PHE A 505 4.97 -17.35 -2.62
N TYR A 506 3.76 -17.82 -2.30
CA TYR A 506 3.55 -18.91 -1.34
C TYR A 506 3.93 -20.29 -1.91
N GLY A 507 4.47 -21.17 -1.06
CA GLY A 507 5.00 -22.46 -1.49
C GLY A 507 6.29 -22.34 -2.31
N ARG A 508 6.88 -21.14 -2.33
CA ARG A 508 8.18 -20.84 -2.92
C ARG A 508 9.14 -20.41 -1.81
N PRO A 509 10.47 -20.57 -1.99
CA PRO A 509 11.45 -20.31 -0.94
C PRO A 509 11.36 -18.92 -0.29
N LEU A 510 11.03 -17.88 -1.06
CA LEU A 510 10.87 -16.53 -0.52
C LEU A 510 9.64 -16.42 0.40
N GLY A 511 8.46 -16.83 -0.09
CA GLY A 511 7.23 -16.74 0.68
C GLY A 511 7.27 -17.59 1.93
N ASP A 512 7.78 -18.82 1.83
CA ASP A 512 7.94 -19.71 2.99
C ASP A 512 8.89 -19.11 4.04
N ALA A 513 9.99 -18.46 3.61
CA ALA A 513 10.90 -17.78 4.52
C ALA A 513 10.22 -16.56 5.18
N ALA A 514 9.50 -15.74 4.42
CA ALA A 514 8.79 -14.57 4.92
C ALA A 514 7.71 -14.94 5.94
N SER A 515 6.91 -15.97 5.66
CA SER A 515 5.91 -16.50 6.60
C SER A 515 6.56 -16.98 7.88
N LEU A 516 7.63 -17.78 7.80
CA LEU A 516 8.36 -18.24 8.98
C LEU A 516 8.95 -17.09 9.80
N LEU A 517 9.48 -16.04 9.16
CA LEU A 517 9.98 -14.87 9.86
C LEU A 517 8.85 -14.12 10.58
N GLU A 518 7.73 -13.87 9.91
CA GLU A 518 6.56 -13.19 10.50
C GLU A 518 5.97 -13.97 11.67
N GLU A 519 5.71 -15.27 11.47
CA GLU A 519 5.13 -16.16 12.48
C GLU A 519 5.98 -16.24 13.75
N GLN A 520 7.31 -16.23 13.58
CA GLN A 520 8.27 -16.31 14.69
C GLN A 520 8.68 -14.94 15.25
N GLY A 521 8.13 -13.85 14.72
CA GLY A 521 8.32 -12.49 15.25
C GLY A 521 9.65 -11.85 14.87
N TYR A 522 10.27 -12.25 13.76
CA TYR A 522 11.44 -11.56 13.21
C TYR A 522 10.99 -10.39 12.30
N ALA A 523 11.51 -9.19 12.58
CA ALA A 523 11.28 -8.03 11.73
C ALA A 523 12.28 -7.98 10.58
N PHE A 524 11.80 -7.86 9.34
CA PHE A 524 12.63 -7.95 8.14
C PHE A 524 12.21 -6.94 7.05
N ASP A 525 13.07 -6.71 6.07
CA ASP A 525 12.75 -6.12 4.78
C ASP A 525 13.23 -7.05 3.66
N TYR A 526 12.50 -7.12 2.54
CA TYR A 526 13.01 -7.77 1.34
C TYR A 526 14.13 -6.95 0.69
N VAL A 527 15.09 -7.61 0.06
CA VAL A 527 16.19 -6.95 -0.65
C VAL A 527 16.49 -7.60 -2.01
N SER A 528 16.71 -6.78 -3.03
CA SER A 528 17.17 -7.19 -4.36
C SER A 528 18.71 -7.21 -4.44
N ASP A 529 19.25 -7.71 -5.55
CA ASP A 529 20.68 -7.60 -5.86
C ASP A 529 21.18 -6.14 -5.83
N ARG A 530 20.44 -5.20 -6.43
CA ARG A 530 20.81 -3.77 -6.43
C ARG A 530 20.68 -3.16 -5.04
N GLY A 531 19.67 -3.57 -4.26
CA GLY A 531 19.53 -3.19 -2.87
C GLY A 531 20.74 -3.63 -2.03
N LEU A 532 21.15 -4.90 -2.14
CA LEU A 532 22.34 -5.42 -1.46
C LEU A 532 23.63 -4.72 -1.89
N ALA A 533 23.76 -4.39 -3.18
CA ALA A 533 24.90 -3.66 -3.70
C ALA A 533 25.02 -2.23 -3.12
N SER A 534 23.90 -1.65 -2.65
CA SER A 534 23.92 -0.34 -1.97
C SER A 534 24.36 -0.42 -0.51
N CYS A 535 24.36 -1.63 0.09
CA CYS A 535 24.71 -1.85 1.49
C CYS A 535 26.22 -1.81 1.73
N ARG A 536 26.60 -1.49 2.96
CA ARG A 536 27.99 -1.43 3.43
C ARG A 536 28.15 -2.11 4.78
N SER A 537 29.36 -2.51 5.13
CA SER A 537 29.67 -3.00 6.47
C SER A 537 29.75 -1.85 7.48
N GLY A 538 28.99 -1.94 8.56
CA GLY A 538 29.08 -1.09 9.73
C GLY A 538 30.26 -1.45 10.64
N LYS A 539 30.59 -0.57 11.58
CA LYS A 539 31.73 -0.76 12.51
C LYS A 539 31.48 -1.83 13.58
N ASP A 540 30.22 -2.19 13.79
CA ASP A 540 29.71 -3.10 14.81
C ASP A 540 29.22 -4.44 14.21
N GLY A 541 29.62 -4.74 12.96
CA GLY A 541 29.15 -5.92 12.24
C GLY A 541 27.72 -5.79 11.68
N ARG A 542 27.10 -4.61 11.76
CA ARG A 542 25.81 -4.35 11.09
C ARG A 542 25.98 -4.16 9.58
N ILE A 543 24.88 -4.33 8.87
CA ILE A 543 24.72 -4.00 7.45
C ILE A 543 24.07 -2.63 7.40
N VAL A 544 24.74 -1.65 6.81
CA VAL A 544 24.25 -0.29 6.65
C VAL A 544 23.70 -0.14 5.23
N ALA A 545 22.38 -0.05 5.10
CA ALA A 545 21.72 0.37 3.88
C ALA A 545 21.51 1.89 3.89
N PRO A 546 21.18 2.53 2.74
CA PRO A 546 20.86 3.96 2.71
C PRO A 546 19.78 4.42 3.72
N GLY A 547 18.76 3.60 3.96
CA GLY A 547 17.65 3.97 4.84
C GLY A 547 17.53 3.25 6.18
N GLY A 548 18.40 2.26 6.45
CA GLY A 548 18.27 1.45 7.66
C GLY A 548 19.50 0.60 7.96
N ASN A 549 19.57 0.08 9.19
CA ASN A 549 20.63 -0.78 9.65
C ASN A 549 20.08 -2.16 9.98
N TYR A 550 20.78 -3.21 9.55
CA TYR A 550 20.35 -4.60 9.69
C TYR A 550 21.46 -5.44 10.34
N ARG A 551 21.10 -6.59 10.92
CA ARG A 551 22.06 -7.51 11.56
C ARG A 551 22.43 -8.69 10.67
N ALA A 552 21.49 -9.15 9.85
CA ALA A 552 21.69 -10.32 9.00
C ALA A 552 21.12 -10.14 7.59
N VAL A 553 21.75 -10.83 6.62
CA VAL A 553 21.11 -11.17 5.35
C VAL A 553 20.68 -12.63 5.42
N VAL A 554 19.40 -12.89 5.22
CA VAL A 554 18.86 -14.24 5.03
C VAL A 554 18.70 -14.49 3.54
N ILE A 555 19.32 -15.56 3.07
CA ILE A 555 19.20 -16.07 1.72
C ILE A 555 18.30 -17.30 1.78
N PRO A 556 17.06 -17.24 1.27
CA PRO A 556 16.21 -18.42 1.16
C PRO A 556 16.87 -19.42 0.18
N LYS A 557 16.33 -20.64 0.06
CA LYS A 557 16.87 -21.65 -0.87
C LYS A 557 17.00 -21.04 -2.28
N THR A 558 18.25 -20.90 -2.73
CA THR A 558 18.61 -20.17 -3.95
C THR A 558 19.62 -20.99 -4.75
N GLN A 559 19.35 -21.22 -6.04
CA GLN A 559 20.25 -21.93 -6.95
C GLN A 559 21.11 -20.98 -7.78
N HIS A 560 20.51 -19.91 -8.31
CA HIS A 560 21.16 -18.95 -9.19
C HIS A 560 21.30 -17.58 -8.51
N MET A 561 22.52 -17.05 -8.51
CA MET A 561 22.81 -15.72 -7.95
C MET A 561 23.91 -15.04 -8.76
N PRO A 562 23.81 -13.74 -9.09
CA PRO A 562 24.90 -13.03 -9.76
C PRO A 562 26.20 -13.10 -8.96
N LEU A 563 27.34 -13.28 -9.64
CA LEU A 563 28.64 -13.30 -8.96
C LEU A 563 28.93 -12.00 -8.19
N ALA A 564 28.43 -10.86 -8.70
CA ALA A 564 28.53 -9.58 -8.00
C ALA A 564 27.82 -9.61 -6.64
N THR A 565 26.63 -10.19 -6.57
CA THR A 565 25.84 -10.34 -5.33
C THR A 565 26.55 -11.28 -4.35
N LEU A 566 27.06 -12.42 -4.81
CA LEU A 566 27.82 -13.33 -3.93
C LEU A 566 29.09 -12.67 -3.37
N LYS A 567 29.81 -11.89 -4.18
CA LYS A 567 30.96 -11.08 -3.71
C LYS A 567 30.55 -10.00 -2.73
N GLN A 568 29.40 -9.37 -2.92
CA GLN A 568 28.88 -8.38 -1.98
C GLN A 568 28.56 -9.03 -0.62
N LEU A 569 27.92 -10.21 -0.61
CA LEU A 569 27.70 -10.97 0.62
C LEU A 569 29.02 -11.35 1.30
N GLU A 570 30.03 -11.75 0.52
CA GLU A 570 31.38 -12.01 1.03
C GLU A 570 31.97 -10.77 1.72
N GLN A 571 31.89 -9.60 1.07
CA GLN A 571 32.40 -8.34 1.64
C GLN A 571 31.67 -7.96 2.93
N LEU A 572 30.34 -8.09 2.96
CA LEU A 572 29.55 -7.84 4.16
C LEU A 572 29.96 -8.78 5.29
N ALA A 573 30.12 -10.09 5.00
CA ALA A 573 30.57 -11.08 5.97
C ALA A 573 31.98 -10.77 6.51
N MET A 574 32.91 -10.38 5.64
CA MET A 574 34.25 -9.96 6.05
C MET A 574 34.23 -8.76 7.00
N GLY A 575 33.26 -7.85 6.81
CA GLY A 575 33.00 -6.73 7.71
C GLY A 575 32.22 -7.08 8.99
N GLY A 576 31.89 -8.35 9.22
CA GLY A 576 31.26 -8.85 10.44
C GLY A 576 29.76 -9.11 10.36
N ALA A 577 29.12 -8.82 9.23
CA ALA A 577 27.69 -9.11 9.03
C ALA A 577 27.40 -10.61 9.05
N LYS A 578 26.21 -10.98 9.54
CA LYS A 578 25.73 -12.36 9.51
C LYS A 578 25.08 -12.67 8.16
N ILE A 579 25.58 -13.68 7.46
CA ILE A 579 25.02 -14.13 6.17
C ILE A 579 24.49 -15.56 6.36
N LEU A 580 23.17 -15.71 6.31
CA LEU A 580 22.46 -16.94 6.68
C LEU A 580 21.81 -17.56 5.44
N PHE A 581 22.33 -18.68 4.98
CA PHE A 581 21.77 -19.46 3.88
C PHE A 581 20.82 -20.52 4.43
N TRP A 582 19.53 -20.39 4.11
CA TRP A 582 18.57 -21.47 4.32
C TRP A 582 18.73 -22.48 3.19
N GLY A 583 19.48 -23.55 3.46
CA GLY A 583 20.03 -24.45 2.46
C GLY A 583 21.53 -24.21 2.27
N ASP A 584 21.99 -24.42 1.05
CA ASP A 584 23.40 -24.32 0.67
C ASP A 584 23.71 -22.98 -0.02
N ILE A 585 24.99 -22.64 -0.13
CA ILE A 585 25.44 -21.50 -0.95
C ILE A 585 25.09 -21.79 -2.42
N PRO A 586 24.56 -20.78 -3.18
CA PRO A 586 24.16 -20.94 -4.57
C PRO A 586 25.17 -21.67 -5.45
N GLU A 587 24.67 -22.30 -6.52
CA GLU A 587 25.46 -23.19 -7.35
C GLU A 587 26.18 -22.45 -8.48
N THR A 588 25.49 -21.54 -9.18
CA THR A 588 26.01 -20.88 -10.38
C THR A 588 25.48 -19.46 -10.58
N GLU A 589 26.08 -18.72 -11.51
CA GLU A 589 25.51 -17.47 -12.03
C GLU A 589 24.18 -17.75 -12.77
N PRO A 590 23.22 -16.81 -12.80
CA PRO A 590 22.03 -16.92 -13.62
C PRO A 590 22.36 -16.81 -15.12
N GLY A 591 21.39 -17.15 -15.96
CA GLY A 591 21.50 -16.96 -17.41
C GLY A 591 22.61 -17.78 -18.07
N MET A 592 22.90 -17.47 -19.32
CA MET A 592 23.97 -18.14 -20.09
C MET A 592 25.36 -17.88 -19.49
N ALA A 593 25.52 -16.81 -18.71
CA ALA A 593 26.77 -16.51 -17.99
C ALA A 593 27.18 -17.64 -17.02
N GLY A 594 26.21 -18.39 -16.48
CA GLY A 594 26.44 -19.53 -15.60
C GLY A 594 26.39 -20.91 -16.27
N ALA A 595 26.16 -21.00 -17.58
CA ALA A 595 26.17 -22.27 -18.31
C ALA A 595 27.52 -23.01 -18.20
N THR A 596 28.58 -22.28 -17.87
CA THR A 596 29.86 -22.84 -17.42
C THR A 596 30.31 -22.10 -16.17
N VAL A 597 30.58 -22.85 -15.09
CA VAL A 597 31.03 -22.27 -13.82
C VAL A 597 32.44 -21.70 -13.98
N LYS A 598 32.55 -20.37 -13.87
CA LYS A 598 33.83 -19.67 -14.01
C LYS A 598 34.71 -19.90 -12.77
N PRO A 599 36.05 -19.94 -12.90
CA PRO A 599 36.97 -20.05 -11.75
C PRO A 599 36.73 -19.00 -10.65
N ALA A 600 36.32 -17.79 -11.02
CA ALA A 600 36.02 -16.71 -10.08
C ALA A 600 34.82 -17.02 -9.16
N TRP A 601 33.84 -17.79 -9.65
CA TRP A 601 32.71 -18.24 -8.85
C TRP A 601 33.17 -19.22 -7.77
N ASN A 602 33.85 -20.30 -8.17
CA ASN A 602 34.39 -21.30 -7.25
C ASN A 602 35.29 -20.67 -6.20
N ALA A 603 36.19 -19.77 -6.61
CA ALA A 603 37.06 -19.06 -5.68
C ALA A 603 36.29 -18.23 -4.64
N THR A 604 35.15 -17.64 -5.01
CA THR A 604 34.29 -16.85 -4.11
C THR A 604 33.51 -17.77 -3.18
N LYS A 605 32.95 -18.86 -3.71
CA LYS A 605 32.27 -19.90 -2.94
C LYS A 605 33.22 -20.53 -1.89
N ASP A 606 34.46 -20.80 -2.26
CA ASP A 606 35.48 -21.32 -1.32
C ASP A 606 35.81 -20.33 -0.20
N ARG A 607 35.85 -19.02 -0.50
CA ARG A 607 36.03 -17.98 0.53
C ARG A 607 34.84 -17.92 1.48
N MET A 608 33.63 -17.98 0.94
CA MET A 608 32.40 -18.04 1.75
C MET A 608 32.36 -19.30 2.64
N ASN A 609 32.73 -20.47 2.12
CA ASN A 609 32.84 -21.69 2.91
C ASN A 609 33.87 -21.58 4.05
N ARG A 610 34.99 -20.88 3.84
CA ARG A 610 35.95 -20.59 4.91
C ARG A 610 35.36 -19.67 5.97
N LEU A 611 34.66 -18.62 5.57
CA LEU A 611 33.96 -17.70 6.50
C LEU A 611 32.86 -18.40 7.31
N ALA A 612 32.32 -19.52 6.82
CA ALA A 612 31.39 -20.33 7.58
C ALA A 612 32.03 -20.98 8.82
N GLY A 613 33.32 -21.33 8.74
CA GLY A 613 34.10 -21.78 9.90
C GLY A 613 34.38 -20.67 10.93
N GLU A 614 34.20 -19.40 10.56
CA GLU A 614 34.42 -18.22 11.42
C GLU A 614 33.10 -17.65 12.01
N THR A 615 31.98 -18.39 11.92
CA THR A 615 30.64 -18.01 12.44
C THR A 615 30.03 -16.72 11.86
N LYS A 616 30.53 -16.24 10.71
CA LYS A 616 30.01 -15.08 9.96
C LYS A 616 29.02 -15.50 8.88
N VAL A 617 29.29 -16.63 8.23
CA VAL A 617 28.40 -17.28 7.27
C VAL A 617 27.84 -18.54 7.93
N ALA A 618 26.56 -18.83 7.72
CA ALA A 618 25.97 -20.08 8.18
C ALA A 618 25.07 -20.67 7.10
N THR A 619 25.09 -21.99 6.97
CA THR A 619 24.24 -22.78 6.07
C THR A 619 23.47 -23.79 6.90
N GLY A 620 22.17 -23.97 6.63
CA GLY A 620 21.39 -24.96 7.37
C GLY A 620 19.99 -25.16 6.83
N GLN A 621 19.40 -26.32 7.13
CA GLN A 621 18.07 -26.69 6.63
C GLN A 621 16.92 -26.13 7.48
N LYS A 622 17.22 -25.57 8.66
CA LYS A 622 16.24 -25.01 9.60
C LYS A 622 16.48 -23.51 9.78
N LEU A 623 15.74 -22.68 9.04
CA LEU A 623 15.88 -21.22 9.05
C LEU A 623 15.85 -20.63 10.47
N ILE A 624 14.87 -21.03 11.30
CA ILE A 624 14.73 -20.47 12.65
C ILE A 624 15.94 -20.78 13.53
N ARG A 625 16.54 -21.96 13.40
CA ARG A 625 17.78 -22.29 14.13
C ARG A 625 18.95 -21.42 13.70
N LEU A 626 19.08 -21.13 12.40
CA LEU A 626 20.13 -20.22 11.91
C LEU A 626 20.00 -18.82 12.51
N LEU A 627 18.77 -18.32 12.66
CA LEU A 627 18.49 -17.01 13.26
C LEU A 627 18.74 -17.00 14.78
N GLU A 628 18.35 -18.06 15.48
CA GLU A 628 18.61 -18.23 16.91
C GLU A 628 20.12 -18.31 17.20
N ASP A 629 20.85 -19.13 16.45
CA ASP A 629 22.30 -19.29 16.60
C ASP A 629 23.07 -18.00 16.23
N ALA A 630 22.47 -17.15 15.39
CA ALA A 630 23.00 -15.85 15.01
C ALA A 630 22.58 -14.69 15.94
N ASP A 631 21.83 -14.98 17.02
CA ASP A 631 21.32 -14.01 17.99
C ASP A 631 20.56 -12.84 17.35
N ILE A 632 19.68 -13.19 16.39
CA ILE A 632 18.82 -12.20 15.74
C ILE A 632 17.62 -11.89 16.63
N ARG A 633 17.38 -10.60 16.88
CA ARG A 633 16.26 -10.12 17.69
C ARG A 633 14.92 -10.56 17.08
N ARG A 634 14.06 -11.15 17.89
CA ARG A 634 12.66 -11.47 17.56
C ARG A 634 11.71 -11.06 18.68
N GLU A 635 10.53 -10.58 18.33
CA GLU A 635 9.46 -10.23 19.26
C GLU A 635 8.55 -11.44 19.54
N ALA A 636 9.12 -12.50 20.14
CA ALA A 636 8.38 -13.73 20.41
C ALA A 636 7.22 -13.52 21.39
N GLY A 637 7.36 -12.59 22.35
CA GLY A 637 6.29 -12.26 23.30
C GLY A 637 5.02 -11.76 22.61
N LEU A 638 5.16 -10.79 21.69
CA LEU A 638 4.03 -10.30 20.89
C LEU A 638 3.35 -11.42 20.10
N ARG A 639 4.13 -12.28 19.44
CA ARG A 639 3.57 -13.39 18.66
C ARG A 639 2.87 -14.45 19.51
N ASN A 640 3.42 -14.78 20.67
CA ASN A 640 2.83 -15.75 21.60
C ASN A 640 1.49 -15.26 22.17
N SER A 641 1.31 -13.94 22.26
CA SER A 641 0.05 -13.29 22.64
C SER A 641 -0.87 -13.03 21.42
N GLU A 642 -0.59 -13.62 20.26
CA GLU A 642 -1.35 -13.45 19.00
C GLU A 642 -1.42 -11.99 18.50
N LEU A 643 -0.47 -11.16 18.91
CA LEU A 643 -0.37 -9.76 18.49
C LEU A 643 0.50 -9.62 17.24
N HIS A 644 -0.04 -8.94 16.24
CA HIS A 644 0.70 -8.52 15.06
C HIS A 644 1.31 -7.14 15.29
N TYR A 645 2.47 -6.88 14.68
CA TYR A 645 3.16 -5.62 14.92
C TYR A 645 3.95 -5.12 13.70
N LEU A 646 4.14 -3.80 13.66
CA LEU A 646 5.22 -3.13 12.93
C LEU A 646 6.12 -2.44 13.96
N ARG A 647 7.44 -2.59 13.82
CA ARG A 647 8.42 -1.92 14.67
C ARG A 647 9.19 -0.86 13.89
N LYS A 648 9.35 0.32 14.49
CA LYS A 648 10.06 1.49 13.95
C LYS A 648 10.87 2.17 15.05
N ARG A 649 11.74 3.10 14.67
CA ARG A 649 12.47 3.98 15.60
C ARG A 649 11.94 5.41 15.53
N TRP A 650 11.49 5.96 16.64
CA TRP A 650 10.99 7.33 16.73
C TRP A 650 11.77 8.09 17.81
N ILE A 651 12.44 9.18 17.43
CA ILE A 651 13.30 10.00 18.32
C ILE A 651 14.33 9.11 19.06
N GLY A 652 14.93 8.15 18.35
CA GLY A 652 15.92 7.27 18.95
C GLY A 652 15.37 6.25 19.95
N ASP A 653 14.05 5.98 19.94
CA ASP A 653 13.39 4.97 20.77
C ASP A 653 12.55 4.01 19.92
N THR A 654 12.16 2.86 20.48
CA THR A 654 11.41 1.86 19.71
C THR A 654 9.92 2.17 19.83
N VAL A 655 9.25 2.31 18.70
CA VAL A 655 7.79 2.42 18.63
C VAL A 655 7.22 1.24 17.87
N TYR A 656 6.18 0.66 18.43
CA TYR A 656 5.43 -0.44 17.84
C TYR A 656 4.05 0.06 17.44
N PHE A 657 3.59 -0.27 16.23
CA PHE A 657 2.16 -0.37 15.96
C PHE A 657 1.76 -1.80 16.26
N ILE A 658 0.84 -2.00 17.21
CA ILE A 658 0.40 -3.33 17.67
C ILE A 658 -1.07 -3.49 17.34
N LYS A 659 -1.46 -4.65 16.81
CA LYS A 659 -2.83 -4.99 16.50
C LYS A 659 -3.17 -6.37 17.07
N ASN A 660 -4.29 -6.45 17.77
CA ASN A 660 -4.89 -7.72 18.11
C ASN A 660 -5.73 -8.22 16.90
N GLU A 661 -5.25 -9.25 16.20
CA GLU A 661 -6.00 -9.88 15.11
C GLU A 661 -6.77 -11.14 15.55
N SER A 662 -6.66 -11.54 16.82
CA SER A 662 -7.37 -12.68 17.36
C SER A 662 -8.85 -12.33 17.60
N THR A 663 -9.64 -13.36 17.89
CA THR A 663 -11.05 -13.23 18.28
C THR A 663 -11.24 -13.02 19.78
N THR A 664 -10.15 -12.96 20.55
CA THR A 664 -10.15 -12.85 22.01
C THR A 664 -9.46 -11.57 22.46
N ALA A 665 -9.89 -11.01 23.60
CA ALA A 665 -9.17 -9.88 24.18
C ALA A 665 -7.82 -10.36 24.74
N VAL A 666 -6.80 -9.51 24.62
CA VAL A 666 -5.52 -9.67 25.31
C VAL A 666 -5.54 -8.79 26.54
N ASP A 667 -5.19 -9.34 27.70
CA ASP A 667 -4.97 -8.61 28.95
C ASP A 667 -3.86 -9.32 29.72
N ASP A 668 -2.62 -9.04 29.33
CA ASP A 668 -1.47 -9.79 29.83
C ASP A 668 -0.18 -8.96 29.81
N TRP A 669 0.83 -9.45 30.54
CA TRP A 669 2.19 -8.96 30.50
C TRP A 669 2.93 -9.55 29.29
N VAL A 670 3.23 -8.69 28.33
CA VAL A 670 3.87 -9.09 27.08
C VAL A 670 5.36 -8.74 27.12
N PRO A 671 6.26 -9.73 27.06
CA PRO A 671 7.71 -9.49 26.97
C PRO A 671 8.07 -8.85 25.63
N LEU A 672 8.98 -7.88 25.66
CA LEU A 672 9.51 -7.20 24.47
C LEU A 672 11.00 -7.50 24.33
N ALA A 673 11.47 -7.66 23.10
CA ALA A 673 12.88 -7.87 22.80
C ALA A 673 13.71 -6.58 22.75
N THR A 674 13.21 -5.52 23.42
CA THR A 674 13.87 -4.23 23.57
C THR A 674 14.03 -3.94 25.05
N SER A 675 15.21 -3.47 25.46
CA SER A 675 15.39 -2.92 26.80
C SER A 675 14.62 -1.60 26.91
N LEU A 676 14.00 -1.36 28.06
CA LEU A 676 13.28 -0.12 28.34
C LEU A 676 13.44 0.30 29.80
N LYS A 677 13.41 1.61 30.04
CA LYS A 677 13.25 2.23 31.36
C LYS A 677 11.80 2.62 31.63
N SER A 678 11.05 2.96 30.59
CA SER A 678 9.63 3.27 30.67
C SER A 678 8.93 3.03 29.32
N ALA A 679 7.61 2.90 29.33
CA ALA A 679 6.79 2.75 28.14
C ALA A 679 5.51 3.59 28.21
N ALA A 680 4.98 3.99 27.05
CA ALA A 680 3.72 4.69 26.91
C ALA A 680 2.85 4.06 25.83
N ILE A 681 1.56 3.91 26.12
CA ILE A 681 0.53 3.54 25.15
C ILE A 681 -0.04 4.82 24.56
N LEU A 682 -0.17 4.85 23.24
CA LEU A 682 -0.85 5.90 22.50
C LEU A 682 -1.97 5.23 21.70
N ASP A 683 -3.23 5.55 22.02
CA ASP A 683 -4.39 5.04 21.30
C ASP A 683 -4.73 6.00 20.14
N PRO A 684 -4.46 5.62 18.89
CA PRO A 684 -4.73 6.47 17.73
C PRO A 684 -6.23 6.69 17.47
N LEU A 685 -7.14 5.87 18.01
CA LEU A 685 -8.58 6.07 17.80
C LEU A 685 -9.11 7.18 18.72
N SER A 686 -8.92 7.03 20.04
CA SER A 686 -9.34 8.05 21.02
C SER A 686 -8.41 9.27 21.06
N GLY A 687 -7.13 9.10 20.74
CA GLY A 687 -6.08 10.11 20.91
C GLY A 687 -5.48 10.14 22.31
N ARG A 688 -5.95 9.30 23.24
CA ARG A 688 -5.39 9.17 24.60
C ARG A 688 -3.94 8.66 24.54
N ALA A 689 -3.10 9.13 25.46
CA ALA A 689 -1.76 8.62 25.68
C ALA A 689 -1.48 8.53 27.18
N GLY A 690 -0.71 7.53 27.61
CA GLY A 690 -0.36 7.38 29.02
C GLY A 690 0.73 6.34 29.27
N LEU A 691 1.37 6.42 30.43
CA LEU A 691 2.43 5.51 30.86
C LEU A 691 1.88 4.10 31.07
N ALA A 692 2.43 3.14 30.34
CA ALA A 692 2.07 1.75 30.47
C ALA A 692 2.65 1.16 31.76
N ARG A 693 1.95 0.20 32.37
CA ARG A 693 2.52 -0.64 33.43
C ARG A 693 3.65 -1.46 32.82
N SER A 694 4.85 -1.37 33.40
CA SER A 694 6.04 -2.09 32.94
C SER A 694 6.74 -2.78 34.12
N ARG A 695 7.28 -3.97 33.91
CA ARG A 695 8.02 -4.74 34.93
C ARG A 695 9.27 -5.40 34.36
N ASP A 696 10.11 -5.94 35.23
CA ASP A 696 11.32 -6.70 34.87
C ASP A 696 12.33 -5.90 34.03
N LEU A 697 12.35 -4.58 34.20
CA LEU A 697 13.11 -3.59 33.40
C LEU A 697 14.64 -3.78 33.42
N GLN A 698 15.16 -4.50 34.42
CA GLN A 698 16.59 -4.80 34.58
C GLN A 698 17.00 -6.15 33.97
N SER A 699 16.08 -6.83 33.28
CA SER A 699 16.31 -8.14 32.66
C SER A 699 16.01 -8.10 31.16
N ASP A 700 16.50 -9.10 30.43
CA ASP A 700 16.13 -9.33 29.02
C ASP A 700 14.65 -9.76 28.85
N ALA A 701 13.87 -9.81 29.94
CA ALA A 701 12.45 -10.14 29.99
C ALA A 701 11.55 -8.93 30.30
N ALA A 702 12.04 -7.70 30.07
CA ALA A 702 11.26 -6.49 30.26
C ALA A 702 9.89 -6.61 29.56
N SER A 703 8.82 -6.41 30.33
CA SER A 703 7.46 -6.70 29.90
C SER A 703 6.57 -5.49 30.12
N VAL A 704 5.63 -5.29 29.19
CA VAL A 704 4.61 -4.24 29.26
C VAL A 704 3.23 -4.90 29.38
N HIS A 705 2.38 -4.38 30.26
CA HIS A 705 1.00 -4.84 30.37
C HIS A 705 0.18 -4.27 29.22
N LEU A 706 -0.38 -5.14 28.38
CA LEU A 706 -1.19 -4.78 27.22
C LEU A 706 -2.61 -5.30 27.40
N GLN A 707 -3.59 -4.39 27.27
CA GLN A 707 -5.01 -4.70 27.29
C GLN A 707 -5.65 -4.26 25.96
N LEU A 708 -5.93 -5.20 25.05
CA LEU A 708 -6.46 -4.92 23.70
C LEU A 708 -7.67 -5.80 23.37
N ASP A 709 -8.76 -5.17 22.93
CA ASP A 709 -9.93 -5.86 22.38
C ASP A 709 -9.64 -6.53 21.03
N PRO A 710 -10.45 -7.52 20.61
CA PRO A 710 -10.39 -8.07 19.26
C PRO A 710 -10.44 -6.97 18.19
N GLY A 711 -9.44 -6.94 17.31
CA GLY A 711 -9.31 -5.95 16.24
C GLY A 711 -8.89 -4.53 16.68
N GLN A 712 -8.58 -4.32 17.96
CA GLN A 712 -8.00 -3.07 18.44
C GLN A 712 -6.53 -2.94 18.01
N SER A 713 -6.12 -1.70 17.78
CA SER A 713 -4.74 -1.34 17.46
C SER A 713 -4.29 -0.12 18.26
N ILE A 714 -3.02 -0.14 18.69
CA ILE A 714 -2.38 0.93 19.46
C ILE A 714 -0.97 1.20 18.92
N LEU A 715 -0.41 2.34 19.34
CA LEU A 715 1.03 2.57 19.29
C LEU A 715 1.62 2.37 20.69
N LEU A 716 2.74 1.68 20.80
CA LEU A 716 3.49 1.50 22.03
C LEU A 716 4.88 2.11 21.86
N LEU A 717 5.18 3.17 22.61
CA LEU A 717 6.50 3.78 22.68
C LEU A 717 7.27 3.18 23.87
N THR A 718 8.44 2.62 23.61
CA THR A 718 9.36 2.12 24.65
C THR A 718 10.62 2.96 24.65
N SER A 719 11.02 3.45 25.82
CA SER A 719 12.06 4.45 25.95
C SER A 719 13.18 3.98 26.86
N SER A 720 14.42 4.33 26.51
CA SER A 720 15.56 4.22 27.43
C SER A 720 15.59 5.33 28.50
N GLU A 721 14.83 6.40 28.28
CA GLU A 721 14.65 7.52 29.20
C GLU A 721 13.37 7.35 30.05
N GLN A 722 13.22 8.18 31.08
CA GLN A 722 11.98 8.23 31.85
C GLN A 722 10.95 9.06 31.08
N LEU A 723 9.87 8.42 30.64
CA LEU A 723 8.74 9.11 30.03
C LEU A 723 7.88 9.77 31.12
N VAL A 724 7.34 10.94 30.76
CA VAL A 724 6.40 11.71 31.59
C VAL A 724 5.07 11.81 30.84
N ALA A 725 4.02 11.27 31.45
CA ALA A 725 2.61 11.37 31.04
C ALA A 725 1.75 10.90 32.22
N ASP A 726 0.43 11.07 32.13
CA ASP A 726 -0.49 10.40 33.04
C ASP A 726 -0.39 8.89 32.91
N ARG A 727 -0.73 8.13 33.96
CA ARG A 727 -0.73 6.66 33.89
C ARG A 727 -1.82 6.18 32.94
N TRP A 728 -1.52 5.12 32.20
CA TRP A 728 -2.52 4.45 31.37
C TRP A 728 -3.61 3.84 32.25
N ALA A 729 -4.86 4.17 31.91
CA ALA A 729 -6.04 3.77 32.66
C ALA A 729 -6.52 2.38 32.22
N TYR A 730 -5.95 1.32 32.81
CA TYR A 730 -6.38 -0.05 32.54
C TYR A 730 -7.84 -0.29 32.98
N ARG A 731 -8.57 -1.12 32.24
CA ARG A 731 -9.95 -1.49 32.59
C ARG A 731 -9.90 -2.61 33.62
N GLU A 732 -10.25 -2.30 34.86
CA GLU A 732 -10.41 -3.26 35.94
C GLU A 732 -11.87 -3.23 36.40
N THR A 733 -12.62 -4.32 36.19
CA THR A 733 -14.05 -4.36 36.53
C THR A 733 -14.23 -4.51 38.04
N VAL A 734 -15.04 -3.65 38.66
CA VAL A 734 -15.31 -3.66 40.12
C VAL A 734 -16.77 -3.98 40.46
N GLY A 735 -17.61 -4.18 39.45
CA GLY A 735 -19.02 -4.51 39.61
C GLY A 735 -19.52 -5.46 38.53
N GLU A 736 -20.78 -5.87 38.64
CA GLU A 736 -21.43 -6.70 37.63
C GLU A 736 -21.72 -5.92 36.35
N THR A 737 -21.65 -6.62 35.22
CA THR A 737 -22.08 -6.07 33.92
C THR A 737 -23.61 -6.01 33.88
N MET A 738 -24.14 -4.83 33.62
CA MET A 738 -25.58 -4.56 33.59
C MET A 738 -26.05 -4.29 32.16
N VAL A 739 -27.18 -4.88 31.76
CA VAL A 739 -27.81 -4.53 30.48
C VAL A 739 -28.50 -3.16 30.62
N VAL A 740 -28.28 -2.27 29.67
CA VAL A 740 -28.98 -0.98 29.61
C VAL A 740 -30.44 -1.22 29.21
N ALA A 741 -31.34 -1.08 30.18
CA ALA A 741 -32.76 -1.35 30.01
C ALA A 741 -33.42 -0.37 29.02
N GLY A 742 -34.49 -0.82 28.38
CA GLY A 742 -35.39 0.05 27.63
C GLY A 742 -36.41 0.79 28.52
N PRO A 743 -37.35 1.54 27.92
CA PRO A 743 -37.62 1.58 26.48
C PRO A 743 -36.53 2.33 25.70
N TRP A 744 -36.28 1.87 24.48
CA TRP A 744 -35.43 2.53 23.49
C TRP A 744 -36.32 3.21 22.44
N GLN A 745 -36.09 4.50 22.23
CA GLN A 745 -36.71 5.28 21.17
C GLN A 745 -35.77 5.31 19.95
N VAL A 746 -36.30 5.04 18.76
CA VAL A 746 -35.52 5.04 17.52
C VAL A 746 -36.06 6.12 16.59
N ASP A 747 -35.23 7.11 16.30
CA ASP A 747 -35.56 8.25 15.43
C ASP A 747 -34.60 8.30 14.22
N PHE A 748 -35.15 8.42 13.02
CA PHE A 748 -34.34 8.57 11.80
C PHE A 748 -33.99 10.04 11.62
N ILE A 749 -32.71 10.41 11.74
CA ILE A 749 -32.29 11.81 11.87
C ILE A 749 -31.62 12.38 10.62
N LYS A 750 -31.04 11.52 9.76
CA LYS A 750 -30.34 11.94 8.54
C LYS A 750 -30.37 10.83 7.51
N GLY A 751 -30.66 11.16 6.26
CA GLY A 751 -30.74 10.18 5.18
C GLY A 751 -31.83 10.58 4.20
N GLY A 752 -32.26 9.67 3.35
CA GLY A 752 -33.30 9.98 2.38
C GLY A 752 -33.72 8.82 1.50
N PRO A 753 -34.75 9.04 0.65
CA PRO A 753 -35.34 10.33 0.26
C PRO A 753 -36.40 10.86 1.23
N LYS A 754 -36.91 10.00 2.12
CA LYS A 754 -37.79 10.35 3.23
C LYS A 754 -37.28 9.63 4.47
N LEU A 755 -37.39 10.28 5.62
CA LEU A 755 -37.07 9.66 6.89
C LEU A 755 -38.21 8.68 7.24
N PRO A 756 -37.90 7.41 7.57
CA PRO A 756 -38.88 6.48 8.12
C PRO A 756 -39.52 7.01 9.41
N ALA A 757 -40.67 6.43 9.80
CA ALA A 757 -41.33 6.81 11.04
C ALA A 757 -40.53 6.31 12.25
N SER A 758 -40.52 7.11 13.32
CA SER A 758 -39.93 6.71 14.58
C SER A 758 -40.70 5.55 15.24
N PHE A 759 -40.01 4.72 16.01
CA PHE A 759 -40.62 3.62 16.76
C PHE A 759 -39.94 3.41 18.11
N ALA A 760 -40.59 2.65 19.00
CA ALA A 760 -40.05 2.29 20.30
C ALA A 760 -39.92 0.76 20.43
N THR A 761 -38.91 0.33 21.19
CA THR A 761 -38.61 -1.09 21.43
C THR A 761 -38.12 -1.31 22.87
N ALA A 762 -38.25 -2.52 23.38
CA ALA A 762 -37.79 -2.86 24.74
C ALA A 762 -36.27 -3.03 24.82
N THR A 763 -35.65 -3.50 23.73
CA THR A 763 -34.20 -3.66 23.57
C THR A 763 -33.79 -3.10 22.22
N PRO A 764 -32.53 -2.69 22.02
CA PRO A 764 -32.07 -2.29 20.70
C PRO A 764 -32.34 -3.39 19.68
N VAL A 765 -32.84 -3.00 18.51
CA VAL A 765 -33.02 -3.88 17.36
C VAL A 765 -32.53 -3.15 16.11
N PRO A 766 -32.00 -3.87 15.10
CA PRO A 766 -31.72 -3.28 13.80
C PRO A 766 -32.93 -2.50 13.30
N TRP A 767 -32.74 -1.31 12.74
CA TRP A 767 -33.87 -0.52 12.24
C TRP A 767 -34.58 -1.19 11.07
N THR A 768 -33.93 -2.14 10.41
CA THR A 768 -34.55 -2.98 9.36
C THR A 768 -35.56 -3.98 9.91
N GLU A 769 -35.67 -4.09 11.23
CA GLU A 769 -36.71 -4.82 11.95
C GLU A 769 -37.77 -3.86 12.53
N ALA A 770 -37.84 -2.63 12.03
CA ALA A 770 -38.90 -1.69 12.41
C ALA A 770 -40.31 -2.30 12.19
N PRO A 771 -41.34 -1.83 12.91
CA PRO A 771 -42.69 -2.40 12.82
C PRO A 771 -43.34 -2.36 11.42
N ASP A 772 -42.83 -1.54 10.52
CA ASP A 772 -43.22 -1.49 9.11
C ASP A 772 -41.99 -1.51 8.19
N ASP A 773 -42.22 -1.80 6.90
CA ASP A 773 -41.16 -1.96 5.91
C ASP A 773 -40.50 -0.62 5.50
N SER A 774 -40.84 0.52 6.13
CA SER A 774 -40.39 1.85 5.69
C SER A 774 -38.88 2.05 5.85
N ALA A 775 -38.26 1.33 6.79
CA ALA A 775 -36.82 1.38 7.05
C ALA A 775 -35.98 0.39 6.21
N GLU A 776 -36.62 -0.56 5.50
CA GLU A 776 -35.89 -1.55 4.67
C GLU A 776 -35.13 -0.92 3.50
N ASN A 777 -35.55 0.27 3.06
CA ASN A 777 -34.98 0.97 1.91
C ASN A 777 -34.20 2.23 2.32
N PHE A 778 -33.97 2.41 3.63
CA PHE A 778 -33.30 3.55 4.20
C PHE A 778 -31.77 3.43 4.09
N ALA A 779 -31.12 4.56 3.83
CA ALA A 779 -29.67 4.74 3.93
C ALA A 779 -29.39 6.06 4.63
N GLY A 780 -28.69 6.00 5.76
CA GLY A 780 -28.49 7.16 6.62
C GLY A 780 -28.15 6.78 8.05
N THR A 781 -28.59 7.64 8.98
CA THR A 781 -28.32 7.58 10.41
C THR A 781 -29.64 7.55 11.18
N ALA A 782 -29.76 6.62 12.14
CA ALA A 782 -30.82 6.57 13.13
C ALA A 782 -30.26 6.74 14.53
N ARG A 783 -30.96 7.48 15.38
CA ARG A 783 -30.63 7.72 16.79
C ARG A 783 -31.43 6.75 17.66
N TYR A 784 -30.72 6.02 18.51
CA TYR A 784 -31.27 5.15 19.54
C TYR A 784 -31.13 5.85 20.89
N SER A 785 -32.24 6.20 21.52
CA SER A 785 -32.30 6.99 22.74
C SER A 785 -32.86 6.18 23.90
N THR A 786 -32.20 6.22 25.06
CA THR A 786 -32.67 5.60 26.32
C THR A 786 -32.14 6.36 27.54
N THR A 787 -32.56 5.94 28.74
CA THR A 787 -31.96 6.38 30.00
C THR A 787 -30.83 5.43 30.41
N LEU A 788 -29.63 5.98 30.57
CA LEU A 788 -28.48 5.31 31.17
C LEU A 788 -28.46 5.57 32.68
N ASN A 789 -28.53 4.51 33.49
CA ASN A 789 -28.46 4.63 34.95
C ASN A 789 -27.07 4.19 35.43
N LEU A 790 -26.27 5.15 35.90
CA LEU A 790 -24.93 4.91 36.43
C LEU A 790 -25.03 4.50 37.91
N PRO A 791 -24.51 3.33 38.31
CA PRO A 791 -24.64 2.80 39.68
C PRO A 791 -23.80 3.54 40.73
N GLY A 792 -22.80 4.31 40.31
CA GLY A 792 -21.94 5.09 41.19
C GLY A 792 -21.26 6.24 40.43
N ASP A 793 -20.59 7.11 41.17
CA ASP A 793 -19.67 8.06 40.57
C ASP A 793 -18.45 7.29 40.05
N GLY A 794 -17.88 7.70 38.91
CA GLY A 794 -16.59 7.17 38.43
C GLY A 794 -16.62 6.61 37.02
N ARG A 795 -15.66 5.72 36.73
CA ARG A 795 -15.42 5.14 35.41
C ARG A 795 -16.37 3.98 35.10
N HIS A 796 -16.91 3.95 33.89
CA HIS A 796 -17.77 2.87 33.42
C HIS A 796 -17.42 2.47 31.99
N LEU A 797 -17.40 1.17 31.70
CA LEU A 797 -17.31 0.67 30.34
C LEU A 797 -18.71 0.56 29.74
N LEU A 798 -18.99 1.30 28.67
CA LEU A 798 -20.19 1.16 27.86
C LEU A 798 -19.85 0.31 26.63
N ASP A 799 -20.44 -0.88 26.54
CA ASP A 799 -20.33 -1.78 25.39
C ASP A 799 -21.63 -1.74 24.61
N LEU A 800 -21.57 -1.33 23.33
CA LEU A 800 -22.75 -1.24 22.47
C LEU A 800 -23.19 -2.61 21.92
N GLY A 801 -22.39 -3.66 22.11
CA GLY A 801 -22.59 -4.96 21.53
C GLY A 801 -22.49 -4.91 20.01
N THR A 802 -23.49 -5.48 19.32
CA THR A 802 -23.48 -5.54 17.87
C THR A 802 -24.00 -4.24 17.24
N VAL A 803 -23.10 -3.51 16.57
CA VAL A 803 -23.41 -2.33 15.75
C VAL A 803 -23.26 -2.69 14.27
N LEU A 804 -24.33 -2.50 13.48
CA LEU A 804 -24.37 -2.81 12.05
C LEU A 804 -24.10 -1.55 11.22
N GLY A 805 -22.91 -0.98 11.40
CA GLY A 805 -22.51 0.31 10.84
C GLY A 805 -21.38 0.96 11.64
N SER A 806 -21.42 2.29 11.79
CA SER A 806 -20.67 3.05 12.78
C SER A 806 -21.63 3.67 13.81
N ALA A 807 -21.14 4.04 14.99
CA ALA A 807 -21.96 4.61 16.05
C ALA A 807 -21.31 5.84 16.68
N ARG A 808 -22.05 6.93 16.79
CA ARG A 808 -21.65 8.10 17.59
C ARG A 808 -22.45 8.11 18.89
N VAL A 809 -21.76 8.24 20.01
CA VAL A 809 -22.35 8.14 21.36
C VAL A 809 -22.38 9.53 22.00
N LEU A 810 -23.55 9.92 22.47
CA LEU A 810 -23.77 11.15 23.23
C LEU A 810 -24.39 10.82 24.59
N VAL A 811 -23.90 11.48 25.64
CA VAL A 811 -24.48 11.41 26.99
C VAL A 811 -24.86 12.82 27.42
N ASP A 812 -26.12 13.03 27.79
CA ASP A 812 -26.72 14.34 28.07
C ASP A 812 -26.48 15.38 26.95
N GLY A 813 -26.47 14.91 25.70
CA GLY A 813 -26.23 15.72 24.51
C GLY A 813 -24.74 16.07 24.26
N VAL A 814 -23.82 15.59 25.09
CA VAL A 814 -22.37 15.77 24.92
C VAL A 814 -21.79 14.58 24.16
N ASP A 815 -21.12 14.87 23.03
CA ASP A 815 -20.42 13.87 22.22
C ASP A 815 -19.26 13.22 22.98
N GLN A 816 -19.32 11.89 23.12
CA GLN A 816 -18.30 11.11 23.82
C GLN A 816 -17.31 10.46 22.85
N ALA A 817 -17.81 9.83 21.78
CA ALA A 817 -16.97 9.19 20.77
C ALA A 817 -17.76 8.84 19.50
N THR A 818 -17.02 8.73 18.39
CA THR A 818 -17.47 8.02 17.18
C THR A 818 -16.71 6.70 17.06
N LEU A 819 -17.44 5.60 17.21
CA LEU A 819 -16.97 4.24 17.13
C LEU A 819 -17.16 3.69 15.72
N ILE A 820 -16.07 3.28 15.10
CA ILE A 820 -16.04 2.79 13.71
C ILE A 820 -15.83 1.26 13.62
N GLY A 821 -15.77 0.57 14.76
CA GLY A 821 -15.48 -0.86 14.87
C GLY A 821 -13.99 -1.20 14.71
N PRO A 822 -13.64 -2.50 14.79
CA PRO A 822 -14.55 -3.64 14.99
C PRO A 822 -15.07 -3.81 16.43
N SER A 823 -14.41 -3.19 17.40
CA SER A 823 -14.92 -3.07 18.78
C SER A 823 -15.77 -1.80 18.93
N PHE A 824 -16.92 -1.91 19.60
CA PHE A 824 -17.85 -0.81 19.85
C PHE A 824 -18.00 -0.54 21.35
N MET A 825 -16.86 -0.40 22.02
CA MET A 825 -16.77 -0.09 23.45
C MET A 825 -16.16 1.30 23.65
N LEU A 826 -16.62 2.01 24.68
CA LEU A 826 -16.01 3.24 25.17
C LEU A 826 -16.06 3.34 26.69
N GLU A 827 -15.08 4.02 27.27
CA GLU A 827 -15.08 4.36 28.69
C GLU A 827 -15.80 5.71 28.89
N LEU A 828 -16.75 5.74 29.82
CA LEU A 828 -17.42 6.93 30.30
C LEU A 828 -16.79 7.35 31.62
N GLU A 829 -16.39 8.62 31.72
CA GLU A 829 -15.74 9.19 32.90
C GLU A 829 -16.33 10.58 33.21
N GLY A 830 -16.31 10.97 34.48
CA GLY A 830 -16.74 12.31 34.90
C GLY A 830 -18.26 12.52 35.00
N PHE A 831 -19.05 11.45 34.94
CA PHE A 831 -20.50 11.49 35.17
C PHE A 831 -20.83 11.10 36.62
N ALA A 832 -21.82 11.76 37.20
CA ALA A 832 -22.30 11.45 38.54
C ALA A 832 -23.17 10.19 38.53
N ALA A 833 -23.32 9.53 39.68
CA ALA A 833 -24.29 8.48 39.87
C ALA A 833 -25.70 8.98 39.56
N GLY A 834 -26.51 8.16 38.89
CA GLY A 834 -27.90 8.49 38.58
C GLY A 834 -28.26 8.35 37.11
N SER A 835 -29.30 9.09 36.71
CA SER A 835 -30.00 8.94 35.44
C SER A 835 -29.49 9.96 34.41
N HIS A 836 -28.98 9.47 33.29
CA HIS A 836 -28.47 10.26 32.17
C HIS A 836 -29.20 9.91 30.87
N GLN A 837 -29.31 10.88 29.96
CA GLN A 837 -29.81 10.62 28.61
C GLN A 837 -28.68 10.01 27.77
N LEU A 838 -28.91 8.83 27.20
CA LEU A 838 -27.98 8.18 26.27
C LEU A 838 -28.58 8.19 24.87
N ASP A 839 -27.86 8.79 23.93
CA ASP A 839 -28.18 8.77 22.50
C ASP A 839 -27.04 8.08 21.73
N ILE A 840 -27.39 7.07 20.93
CA ILE A 840 -26.48 6.35 20.04
C ILE A 840 -26.94 6.58 18.60
N GLU A 841 -26.23 7.44 17.87
CA GLU A 841 -26.47 7.70 16.45
C GLU A 841 -25.73 6.64 15.61
N VAL A 842 -26.46 5.66 15.09
CA VAL A 842 -25.90 4.60 14.22
C VAL A 842 -26.02 5.00 12.77
N THR A 843 -24.92 4.96 12.01
CA THR A 843 -24.88 5.22 10.57
C THR A 843 -24.64 3.92 9.81
N GLY A 844 -25.54 3.61 8.88
CA GLY A 844 -25.47 2.40 8.06
C GLY A 844 -24.74 2.61 6.74
N VAL A 845 -24.75 1.58 5.88
CA VAL A 845 -24.28 1.69 4.49
C VAL A 845 -25.45 1.92 3.52
N ALA A 846 -25.18 2.18 2.24
CA ALA A 846 -26.22 2.52 1.26
C ALA A 846 -26.81 1.31 0.49
N ALA A 847 -26.37 0.08 0.76
CA ALA A 847 -26.79 -1.13 0.03
C ALA A 847 -28.32 -1.28 -0.11
N ASN A 848 -29.06 -1.10 0.98
CA ASN A 848 -30.53 -1.22 1.01
C ASN A 848 -31.23 -0.20 0.11
N ARG A 849 -30.70 1.02 0.04
CA ARG A 849 -31.25 2.09 -0.82
C ARG A 849 -30.94 1.84 -2.29
N ILE A 850 -29.75 1.33 -2.60
CA ILE A 850 -29.36 0.98 -3.97
C ILE A 850 -30.21 -0.17 -4.50
N ARG A 851 -30.46 -1.17 -3.67
CA ARG A 851 -31.42 -2.25 -3.95
C ARG A 851 -32.81 -1.69 -4.30
N ASP A 852 -33.34 -0.73 -3.54
CA ASP A 852 -34.62 -0.07 -3.87
C ASP A 852 -34.59 0.66 -5.22
N LEU A 853 -33.51 1.39 -5.53
CA LEU A 853 -33.37 2.06 -6.82
C LEU A 853 -33.47 1.04 -7.97
N ASP A 854 -32.80 -0.09 -7.84
CA ASP A 854 -32.78 -1.14 -8.88
C ASP A 854 -34.12 -1.83 -9.04
N ARG A 855 -34.81 -2.14 -7.93
CA ARG A 855 -36.16 -2.72 -7.98
C ARG A 855 -37.20 -1.80 -8.60
N ARG A 856 -37.02 -0.49 -8.46
CA ARG A 856 -37.88 0.53 -9.10
C ARG A 856 -37.37 0.95 -10.48
N GLU A 857 -36.34 0.28 -11.00
CA GLU A 857 -35.74 0.53 -12.32
C GLU A 857 -35.30 1.99 -12.52
N VAL A 858 -34.84 2.64 -11.44
CA VAL A 858 -34.31 4.01 -11.53
C VAL A 858 -32.99 3.98 -12.31
N ALA A 859 -32.91 4.76 -13.38
CA ALA A 859 -31.71 4.85 -14.20
C ALA A 859 -30.63 5.72 -13.53
N TRP A 860 -29.89 5.15 -12.57
CA TRP A 860 -28.79 5.84 -11.87
C TRP A 860 -27.38 5.43 -12.35
N ARG A 861 -27.23 4.26 -13.00
CA ARG A 861 -25.98 3.81 -13.63
C ARG A 861 -25.78 4.46 -15.00
N ILE A 862 -25.32 5.71 -15.00
CA ILE A 862 -25.27 6.56 -16.19
C ILE A 862 -23.85 6.82 -16.71
N PHE A 863 -22.88 5.95 -16.43
CA PHE A 863 -21.50 6.19 -16.84
C PHE A 863 -21.20 5.56 -18.21
N GLU A 864 -20.33 6.22 -18.97
CA GLU A 864 -19.80 5.70 -20.23
C GLU A 864 -18.85 4.50 -20.00
N ASP A 865 -18.35 3.94 -21.09
CA ASP A 865 -17.41 2.80 -21.10
C ASP A 865 -17.94 1.56 -20.34
N ILE A 866 -17.35 1.19 -19.19
CA ILE A 866 -17.73 0.00 -18.42
C ILE A 866 -18.99 0.21 -17.56
N ASN A 867 -19.41 1.46 -17.36
CA ASN A 867 -20.48 1.83 -16.42
C ASN A 867 -20.16 1.42 -14.97
N LEU A 868 -20.92 0.50 -14.38
CA LEU A 868 -20.65 -0.15 -13.09
C LEU A 868 -20.68 -1.67 -13.27
N VAL A 869 -19.80 -2.38 -12.57
CA VAL A 869 -19.76 -3.85 -12.52
C VAL A 869 -19.72 -4.30 -11.07
N ASN A 870 -20.13 -5.54 -10.81
CA ASN A 870 -19.94 -6.14 -9.49
C ASN A 870 -18.48 -6.57 -9.27
N ILE A 871 -18.17 -7.03 -8.07
CA ILE A 871 -16.84 -7.55 -7.69
C ILE A 871 -16.31 -8.68 -8.61
N ASP A 872 -17.21 -9.43 -9.25
CA ASP A 872 -16.85 -10.51 -10.19
C ASP A 872 -16.74 -10.01 -11.65
N TYR A 873 -16.71 -8.69 -11.87
CA TYR A 873 -16.66 -8.05 -13.19
C TYR A 873 -17.83 -8.40 -14.13
N HIS A 874 -19.00 -8.71 -13.57
CA HIS A 874 -20.27 -8.83 -14.28
C HIS A 874 -21.09 -7.53 -14.18
N SER A 875 -22.11 -7.39 -15.04
CA SER A 875 -23.04 -6.26 -14.95
C SER A 875 -23.61 -6.14 -13.54
N PHE A 876 -23.54 -4.93 -12.98
CA PHE A 876 -24.03 -4.67 -11.62
C PHE A 876 -25.56 -4.78 -11.53
N ASP A 877 -26.07 -5.56 -10.58
CA ASP A 877 -27.49 -5.69 -10.24
C ASP A 877 -27.69 -5.88 -8.73
N ALA A 878 -28.26 -4.88 -8.07
CA ALA A 878 -28.61 -4.93 -6.66
C ALA A 878 -30.08 -5.31 -6.39
N SER A 879 -30.90 -5.51 -7.43
CA SER A 879 -32.34 -5.78 -7.26
C SER A 879 -32.60 -7.09 -6.49
N VAL A 880 -31.70 -8.05 -6.64
CA VAL A 880 -31.72 -9.38 -6.04
C VAL A 880 -31.08 -9.43 -4.65
N TRP A 881 -30.46 -8.34 -4.18
CA TRP A 881 -29.82 -8.34 -2.85
C TRP A 881 -30.86 -8.55 -1.74
N PRO A 882 -30.53 -9.31 -0.68
CA PRO A 882 -31.35 -9.35 0.52
C PRO A 882 -31.37 -7.98 1.21
N VAL A 883 -32.36 -7.74 2.08
CA VAL A 883 -32.30 -6.59 2.99
C VAL A 883 -31.12 -6.84 3.92
N ARG A 884 -30.16 -5.92 3.93
CA ARG A 884 -29.02 -5.94 4.83
C ARG A 884 -29.47 -5.44 6.20
N PRO A 885 -29.25 -6.19 7.29
CA PRO A 885 -29.46 -5.69 8.63
C PRO A 885 -28.62 -4.44 8.90
N LEU A 886 -29.23 -3.37 9.44
CA LEU A 886 -28.57 -2.10 9.76
C LEU A 886 -29.14 -1.52 11.07
N GLY A 887 -28.32 -0.80 11.83
CA GLY A 887 -28.70 -0.20 13.12
C GLY A 887 -28.00 -0.84 14.32
N LEU A 888 -28.57 -0.64 15.51
CA LEU A 888 -28.05 -1.15 16.78
C LEU A 888 -28.78 -2.44 17.17
N ALA A 889 -28.06 -3.57 17.16
CA ALA A 889 -28.60 -4.87 17.58
C ALA A 889 -28.33 -5.17 19.06
N GLY A 890 -27.31 -4.56 19.66
CA GLY A 890 -26.98 -4.76 21.07
C GLY A 890 -26.44 -6.18 21.37
N PRO A 891 -26.60 -6.67 22.61
CA PRO A 891 -27.12 -5.91 23.77
C PRO A 891 -26.17 -4.75 24.13
N VAL A 892 -26.73 -3.65 24.63
CA VAL A 892 -25.92 -2.57 25.21
C VAL A 892 -25.73 -2.86 26.69
N THR A 893 -24.48 -2.86 27.15
CA THR A 893 -24.13 -3.16 28.54
C THR A 893 -23.25 -2.08 29.15
N LEU A 894 -23.34 -1.97 30.47
CA LEU A 894 -22.56 -1.05 31.29
C LEU A 894 -21.85 -1.84 32.39
N THR A 895 -20.55 -1.64 32.53
CA THR A 895 -19.74 -2.33 33.56
C THR A 895 -18.97 -1.30 34.38
N PRO A 896 -19.15 -1.24 35.71
CA PRO A 896 -18.36 -0.36 36.57
C PRO A 896 -16.87 -0.72 36.53
N LEU A 897 -16.02 0.28 36.36
CA LEU A 897 -14.57 0.15 36.35
C LEU A 897 -13.97 0.76 37.62
N ALA A 898 -12.81 0.26 38.02
CA ALA A 898 -12.01 0.87 39.08
C ALA A 898 -11.58 2.28 38.68
N GLU A 899 -11.53 3.17 39.67
CA GLU A 899 -10.85 4.46 39.53
C GLU A 899 -9.39 4.26 39.15
N ASN A 900 -8.81 5.25 38.46
CA ASN A 900 -7.39 5.21 38.11
C ASN A 900 -6.54 5.09 39.37
N GLU A 901 -5.47 4.28 39.32
CA GLU A 901 -4.52 4.19 40.42
C GLU A 901 -4.01 5.60 40.79
N THR A 902 -4.44 6.11 41.94
CA THR A 902 -3.79 7.29 42.54
C THR A 902 -2.32 6.95 42.81
N PRO A 903 -1.38 7.86 42.52
CA PRO A 903 0.02 7.63 42.79
C PRO A 903 0.20 7.31 44.28
N SER A 904 0.59 6.07 44.59
CA SER A 904 1.13 5.75 45.91
C SER A 904 2.49 6.45 46.01
N PRO A 905 2.79 7.22 47.08
CA PRO A 905 4.07 7.92 47.23
C PRO A 905 5.30 7.01 47.39
N GLU A 906 5.15 5.69 47.32
CA GLU A 906 6.19 4.74 47.68
C GLU A 906 6.28 3.60 46.66
N THR A 907 7.09 3.80 45.61
CA THR A 907 7.99 2.79 45.04
C THR A 907 8.88 3.47 43.98
N ASN A 908 9.94 4.10 44.46
CA ASN A 908 11.15 4.39 43.67
C ASN A 908 12.02 3.14 43.59
#